data_AF-A0A928VN83-F1
#
_entry.id   AF-A0A928VN83-F1
#
_cell.length_a   1.000
_cell.length_b   1.000
_cell.length_c   1.000
_cell.angle_alpha   90.00
_cell.angle_beta   90.00
_cell.angle_gamma   90.00
#
_symmetry.space_group_name_H-M   'P 1'
#
loop_
_entity.id
_entity.type
_entity.pdbx_description
1 polymer ?
#
loop_
_entity_poly.entity_id
_entity_poly.type
_entity_poly.pdbx_seq_one_letter_code
_entity_poly.pdbx_strand_id
1 'polypeptide(L)'
;MLNDHLARANEPPTIAENRASCPINQQALTAQERQYAQVAWQYFRDNMQPQTGLVNSVERYPSTSLWDMGNSLMALHAARSLNLIDQADFDYRLNQFLQTLGTLPLVDRTLPNKAYNTATAKMVDYENQPSRHGIGWSAIDIGRLLAALHIVQDCHPRYQDWIRGVVSKWQLQRAIDQGQLIGAIRTTQRRQLVQEGRLGYEEYAALGFDLWGFTAPKALDRRAFRKFVEIYGIQIPVDQRTYATTNASNYVVSESYILQRLEFGGDPEFAATAAKILAVQQRRYEKTGILTALSEDHVKGKPHFLYNTIYANGISWATITEDNQAYAKLRSLSTKAAFGWHYLYPDNDYAQRLFDVAKTLKPATAAGFYAGQFERNQMPNQVLTANTNGLILECLLYKAQGYQPLTRSAQRSGRASSTAATTVMPVVNHSAATSALPEKTGSVTASSSSDHPPSRLVNAGETRHSVKPPVLLGAYSQRYLGEQAAIDQDLHGISQWAGKRLSLAGLFFDLEDENPSYNIPRQLEKLHQNGLTAFLNFSARHPAAKLANGDLDRQIQQIAQAFATWAKQGGQRMAFLAPLPEMNGAWEPYGEDPANFKRAYQRIQRIFTEAGVPSSAVRWTFAPNGWSPTQQHKFEHYYPGDAAVDVVAFSGYNWGHCQYQSWKQWDSPDAVFGPYLQRLRVMAPDKLIVIAQTASTSTTSQGENAAQKDQWLRDSYRYLAASPAVQGILYFNLQKECDWPIYTPKGPNSQGFKDAVAHDAFAYRPPGQLRDAGF
;
A
#
# COMPACT_ATOMS: atom_id res chain seq x y z
N MET A 1 84.22 0.68 -38.96
CA MET A 1 83.76 -0.48 -39.76
C MET A 1 82.68 -1.16 -38.93
N LEU A 2 81.48 -1.37 -39.45
CA LEU A 2 81.03 -2.61 -40.10
C LEU A 2 81.36 -3.87 -39.25
N ASN A 3 80.41 -4.72 -38.86
CA ASN A 3 78.93 -4.72 -39.05
C ASN A 3 78.28 -5.43 -37.85
N ASP A 4 77.11 -4.96 -37.40
CA ASP A 4 76.07 -5.85 -36.83
C ASP A 4 74.68 -5.17 -36.76
N HIS A 5 74.17 -4.76 -37.93
CA HIS A 5 72.76 -4.44 -38.11
C HIS A 5 72.08 -5.60 -38.86
N LEU A 6 71.07 -6.24 -38.24
CA LEU A 6 69.81 -6.74 -38.85
C LEU A 6 69.05 -7.77 -37.96
N ALA A 7 68.68 -7.42 -36.72
CA ALA A 7 67.78 -8.27 -35.91
C ALA A 7 67.04 -7.53 -34.76
N ARG A 8 66.46 -6.34 -35.00
CA ARG A 8 65.54 -5.66 -34.04
C ARG A 8 64.73 -4.53 -34.71
N ALA A 9 63.63 -4.91 -35.36
CA ALA A 9 62.65 -3.98 -35.90
C ALA A 9 61.26 -4.65 -35.92
N ASN A 10 60.57 -4.64 -34.77
CA ASN A 10 59.12 -4.75 -34.59
C ASN A 10 58.76 -4.94 -33.10
N GLU A 11 58.85 -3.86 -32.31
CA GLU A 11 58.04 -3.71 -31.10
C GLU A 11 57.36 -2.33 -31.16
N PRO A 12 56.03 -2.23 -31.06
CA PRO A 12 55.35 -0.94 -30.94
C PRO A 12 55.65 -0.30 -29.57
N PRO A 13 55.63 1.03 -29.45
CA PRO A 13 56.00 1.71 -28.21
C PRO A 13 55.05 1.32 -27.06
N THR A 14 55.63 1.03 -25.91
CA THR A 14 54.90 0.73 -24.67
C THR A 14 54.03 1.91 -24.25
N ILE A 15 52.70 1.74 -24.38
CA ILE A 15 51.71 2.70 -23.90
C ILE A 15 51.81 2.76 -22.38
N ALA A 16 51.97 3.97 -21.83
CA ALA A 16 52.24 4.17 -20.41
C ALA A 16 51.05 3.76 -19.52
N GLU A 17 51.15 2.60 -18.88
CA GLU A 17 50.24 2.17 -17.82
C GLU A 17 50.40 3.04 -16.57
N ASN A 18 49.73 4.20 -16.52
CA ASN A 18 49.14 4.71 -15.27
C ASN A 18 48.24 5.94 -15.45
N ARG A 19 46.94 5.78 -15.20
CA ARG A 19 46.11 6.73 -14.43
C ARG A 19 44.73 6.13 -14.09
N ALA A 20 44.41 6.12 -12.80
CA ALA A 20 43.05 6.06 -12.24
C ALA A 20 42.20 4.77 -12.39
N SER A 21 42.74 3.57 -12.19
CA SER A 21 41.88 2.43 -11.75
C SER A 21 41.27 2.72 -10.36
N CYS A 22 40.06 2.23 -10.05
CA CYS A 22 39.45 2.43 -8.73
C CYS A 22 40.16 1.59 -7.64
N PRO A 23 40.56 2.20 -6.49
CA PRO A 23 41.32 1.51 -5.47
C PRO A 23 40.43 0.57 -4.68
N ILE A 24 40.58 -0.74 -4.90
CA ILE A 24 40.07 -1.75 -3.97
C ILE A 24 41.00 -1.75 -2.75
N ASN A 25 40.82 -0.78 -1.85
CA ASN A 25 41.48 -0.73 -0.55
C ASN A 25 40.94 -1.88 0.31
N GLN A 26 41.58 -3.05 0.19
CA GLN A 26 40.99 -4.35 0.53
C GLN A 26 40.66 -4.55 2.02
N GLN A 27 39.53 -4.02 2.48
CA GLN A 27 38.84 -4.65 3.61
C GLN A 27 38.20 -5.95 3.10
N ALA A 28 38.91 -7.07 3.30
CA ALA A 28 38.49 -8.36 2.79
C ALA A 28 37.08 -8.74 3.29
N LEU A 29 36.16 -9.02 2.36
CA LEU A 29 34.88 -9.63 2.69
C LEU A 29 35.10 -10.98 3.37
N THR A 30 34.40 -11.20 4.48
CA THR A 30 34.38 -12.48 5.19
C THR A 30 33.84 -13.59 4.27
N ALA A 31 34.13 -14.86 4.58
CA ALA A 31 33.63 -15.99 3.78
C ALA A 31 32.10 -15.96 3.62
N GLN A 32 31.38 -15.57 4.69
CA GLN A 32 29.93 -15.44 4.69
C GLN A 32 29.42 -14.30 3.79
N GLU A 33 30.17 -13.20 3.71
CA GLU A 33 29.83 -12.05 2.84
C GLU A 33 30.18 -12.31 1.38
N ARG A 34 31.24 -13.09 1.10
CA ARG A 34 31.48 -13.62 -0.25
C ARG A 34 30.33 -14.51 -0.72
N GLN A 35 29.73 -15.30 0.18
CA GLN A 35 28.52 -16.06 -0.14
C GLN A 35 27.33 -15.14 -0.44
N TYR A 36 27.13 -14.03 0.29
CA TYR A 36 26.09 -13.05 -0.05
C TYR A 36 26.34 -12.41 -1.42
N ALA A 37 27.59 -12.06 -1.72
CA ALA A 37 27.98 -11.52 -3.02
C ALA A 37 27.68 -12.52 -4.15
N GLN A 38 28.00 -13.80 -3.96
CA GLN A 38 27.69 -14.88 -4.90
C GLN A 38 26.17 -15.07 -5.10
N VAL A 39 25.38 -15.10 -4.02
CA VAL A 39 23.91 -15.20 -4.10
C VAL A 39 23.31 -14.01 -4.86
N ALA A 40 23.75 -12.79 -4.56
CA ALA A 40 23.25 -11.59 -5.24
C ALA A 40 23.65 -11.55 -6.72
N TRP A 41 24.90 -11.94 -7.04
CA TRP A 41 25.37 -12.03 -8.42
C TRP A 41 24.66 -13.12 -9.23
N GLN A 42 24.23 -14.21 -8.60
CA GLN A 42 23.49 -15.29 -9.25
C GLN A 42 22.24 -14.79 -9.99
N TYR A 43 21.54 -13.78 -9.43
CA TYR A 43 20.40 -13.16 -10.09
C TYR A 43 20.76 -12.60 -11.48
N PHE A 44 21.87 -11.85 -11.57
CA PHE A 44 22.32 -11.19 -12.80
C PHE A 44 22.87 -12.19 -13.81
N ARG A 45 23.53 -13.27 -13.34
CA ARG A 45 23.96 -14.38 -14.20
C ARG A 45 22.77 -15.02 -14.92
N ASP A 46 21.68 -15.24 -14.20
CA ASP A 46 20.53 -16.02 -14.66
C ASP A 46 19.47 -15.18 -15.41
N ASN A 47 19.51 -13.84 -15.30
CA ASN A 47 18.53 -12.92 -15.90
C ASN A 47 19.09 -11.97 -16.97
N MET A 48 20.37 -12.10 -17.34
CA MET A 48 20.94 -11.41 -18.50
C MET A 48 20.43 -12.02 -19.81
N GLN A 49 19.98 -11.18 -20.74
CA GLN A 49 19.60 -11.59 -22.09
C GLN A 49 20.86 -11.62 -23.00
N PRO A 50 21.27 -12.78 -23.54
CA PRO A 50 22.56 -12.89 -24.25
C PRO A 50 22.70 -12.00 -25.50
N GLN A 51 21.59 -11.70 -26.18
CA GLN A 51 21.57 -10.94 -27.43
C GLN A 51 21.66 -9.41 -27.23
N THR A 52 21.54 -8.92 -26.00
CA THR A 52 21.50 -7.48 -25.70
C THR A 52 22.37 -7.07 -24.51
N GLY A 53 22.73 -8.01 -23.64
CA GLY A 53 23.39 -7.71 -22.37
C GLY A 53 22.52 -7.01 -21.33
N LEU A 54 21.23 -6.78 -21.62
CA LEU A 54 20.27 -6.22 -20.66
C LEU A 54 19.82 -7.30 -19.66
N VAL A 55 19.62 -6.90 -18.41
CA VAL A 55 19.13 -7.79 -17.34
C VAL A 55 17.68 -7.44 -17.02
N ASN A 56 16.86 -8.48 -16.79
CA ASN A 56 15.46 -8.33 -16.38
C ASN A 56 15.34 -7.59 -15.04
N SER A 57 14.43 -6.63 -14.91
CA SER A 57 14.11 -5.99 -13.62
C SER A 57 13.55 -6.99 -12.59
N VAL A 58 12.79 -7.97 -13.07
CA VAL A 58 12.13 -9.02 -12.28
C VAL A 58 12.39 -10.37 -12.93
N GLU A 59 12.62 -11.41 -12.12
CA GLU A 59 12.95 -12.76 -12.61
C GLU A 59 11.97 -13.23 -13.71
N ARG A 60 12.51 -13.75 -14.82
CA ARG A 60 11.76 -14.29 -15.98
C ARG A 60 10.83 -13.30 -16.71
N TYR A 61 10.77 -12.03 -16.32
CA TYR A 61 9.98 -11.01 -17.01
C TYR A 61 10.89 -10.14 -17.90
N PRO A 62 10.84 -10.25 -19.24
CA PRO A 62 11.84 -9.64 -20.12
C PRO A 62 11.60 -8.14 -20.33
N SER A 63 11.66 -7.35 -19.26
CA SER A 63 11.51 -5.90 -19.22
C SER A 63 12.55 -5.31 -18.26
N THR A 64 13.00 -4.08 -18.53
CA THR A 64 13.92 -3.34 -17.66
C THR A 64 13.63 -1.84 -17.66
N SER A 65 13.76 -1.22 -16.50
CA SER A 65 13.73 0.24 -16.30
C SER A 65 15.13 0.83 -16.49
N LEU A 66 15.28 2.14 -16.68
CA LEU A 66 16.62 2.75 -16.68
C LEU A 66 17.25 2.74 -15.28
N TRP A 67 16.42 2.80 -14.22
CA TRP A 67 16.86 2.57 -12.84
C TRP A 67 17.55 1.19 -12.68
N ASP A 68 16.94 0.14 -13.23
CA ASP A 68 17.47 -1.23 -13.17
C ASP A 68 18.61 -1.50 -14.15
N MET A 69 18.68 -0.80 -15.28
CA MET A 69 19.91 -0.75 -16.08
C MET A 69 21.08 -0.20 -15.25
N GLY A 70 20.85 0.85 -14.45
CA GLY A 70 21.85 1.39 -13.52
C GLY A 70 22.25 0.39 -12.43
N ASN A 71 21.26 -0.22 -11.77
CA ASN A 71 21.48 -1.28 -10.77
C ASN A 71 22.28 -2.47 -11.35
N SER A 72 22.01 -2.86 -12.60
CA SER A 72 22.69 -3.96 -13.28
C SER A 72 24.12 -3.61 -13.69
N LEU A 73 24.37 -2.36 -14.10
CA LEU A 73 25.71 -1.87 -14.41
C LEU A 73 26.59 -1.78 -13.15
N MET A 74 26.02 -1.33 -12.03
CA MET A 74 26.70 -1.31 -10.73
C MET A 74 26.93 -2.73 -10.18
N ALA A 75 25.96 -3.64 -10.33
CA ALA A 75 26.14 -5.05 -10.01
C ALA A 75 27.29 -5.71 -10.80
N LEU A 76 27.39 -5.42 -12.10
CA LEU A 76 28.48 -5.91 -12.96
C LEU A 76 29.85 -5.36 -12.53
N HIS A 77 29.92 -4.07 -12.18
CA HIS A 77 31.13 -3.48 -11.61
C HIS A 77 31.51 -4.11 -10.27
N ALA A 78 30.55 -4.28 -9.36
CA ALA A 78 30.77 -4.90 -8.06
C ALA A 78 31.22 -6.36 -8.21
N ALA A 79 30.61 -7.15 -9.10
CA ALA A 79 31.02 -8.52 -9.37
C ALA A 79 32.48 -8.61 -9.86
N ARG A 80 32.90 -7.69 -10.74
CA ARG A 80 34.29 -7.63 -11.21
C ARG A 80 35.27 -7.19 -10.12
N SER A 81 34.91 -6.18 -9.31
CA SER A 81 35.77 -5.65 -8.24
C SER A 81 35.84 -6.55 -7.01
N LEU A 82 34.81 -7.35 -6.74
CA LEU A 82 34.80 -8.39 -5.70
C LEU A 82 35.39 -9.73 -6.19
N ASN A 83 35.83 -9.79 -7.45
CA ASN A 83 36.37 -10.99 -8.13
C ASN A 83 35.40 -12.19 -8.11
N LEU A 84 34.11 -11.93 -8.32
CA LEU A 84 33.09 -12.95 -8.63
C LEU A 84 33.14 -13.39 -10.09
N ILE A 85 33.68 -12.51 -10.95
CA ILE A 85 33.93 -12.74 -12.38
C ILE A 85 35.32 -12.21 -12.75
N ASP A 86 35.91 -12.76 -13.81
CA ASP A 86 37.17 -12.28 -14.36
C ASP A 86 36.99 -11.08 -15.30
N GLN A 87 38.09 -10.64 -15.92
CA GLN A 87 38.06 -9.51 -16.86
C GLN A 87 37.35 -9.84 -18.18
N ALA A 88 37.39 -11.08 -18.66
CA ALA A 88 36.84 -11.47 -19.95
C ALA A 88 35.31 -11.58 -19.89
N ASP A 89 34.75 -12.15 -18.82
CA ASP A 89 33.29 -12.16 -18.59
C ASP A 89 32.76 -10.74 -18.32
N PHE A 90 33.50 -9.90 -17.57
CA PHE A 90 33.16 -8.48 -17.41
C PHE A 90 33.15 -7.73 -18.75
N ASP A 91 34.21 -7.89 -19.55
CA ASP A 91 34.33 -7.27 -20.87
C ASP A 91 33.21 -7.73 -21.80
N TYR A 92 32.93 -9.04 -21.86
CA TYR A 92 31.85 -9.60 -22.66
C TYR A 92 30.48 -8.98 -22.31
N ARG A 93 30.13 -8.96 -21.01
CA ARG A 93 28.86 -8.40 -20.53
C ARG A 93 28.76 -6.90 -20.80
N LEU A 94 29.81 -6.14 -20.49
CA LEU A 94 29.82 -4.69 -20.67
C LEU A 94 29.81 -4.28 -22.15
N ASN A 95 30.52 -5.01 -23.02
CA ASN A 95 30.49 -4.80 -24.47
C ASN A 95 29.06 -4.96 -25.03
N GLN A 96 28.35 -6.03 -24.67
CA GLN A 96 26.96 -6.25 -25.11
C GLN A 96 26.04 -5.15 -24.59
N PHE A 97 26.14 -4.82 -23.29
CA PHE A 97 25.34 -3.75 -22.67
C PHE A 97 25.58 -2.39 -23.34
N LEU A 98 26.83 -1.98 -23.59
CA LEU A 98 27.14 -0.69 -24.23
C LEU A 98 26.81 -0.65 -25.73
N GLN A 99 26.89 -1.79 -26.43
CA GLN A 99 26.44 -1.92 -27.81
C GLN A 99 24.93 -1.69 -27.92
N THR A 100 24.15 -2.31 -27.03
CA THR A 100 22.70 -2.11 -26.94
C THR A 100 22.35 -0.69 -26.49
N LEU A 101 22.95 -0.21 -25.39
CA LEU A 101 22.68 1.13 -24.85
C LEU A 101 22.99 2.23 -25.88
N GLY A 102 24.06 2.05 -26.66
CA GLY A 102 24.45 2.92 -27.76
C GLY A 102 23.57 2.85 -29.02
N THR A 103 22.61 1.92 -29.08
CA THR A 103 21.68 1.71 -30.21
C THR A 103 20.20 1.74 -29.80
N LEU A 104 19.86 1.98 -28.53
CA LEU A 104 18.47 2.02 -28.06
C LEU A 104 17.61 3.03 -28.84
N PRO A 105 16.39 2.65 -29.25
CA PRO A 105 15.41 3.59 -29.76
C PRO A 105 15.00 4.58 -28.66
N LEU A 106 15.19 5.88 -28.92
CA LEU A 106 14.91 6.97 -27.97
C LEU A 106 13.53 7.60 -28.23
N VAL A 107 12.83 8.02 -27.16
CA VAL A 107 11.57 8.77 -27.25
C VAL A 107 11.81 10.05 -28.04
N ASP A 108 11.06 10.21 -29.13
CA ASP A 108 11.13 11.34 -30.07
C ASP A 108 12.56 11.65 -30.58
N ARG A 109 13.46 10.65 -30.57
CA ARG A 109 14.92 10.78 -30.83
C ARG A 109 15.69 11.69 -29.85
N THR A 110 15.18 11.91 -28.63
CA THR A 110 15.79 12.84 -27.67
C THR A 110 16.34 12.20 -26.41
N LEU A 111 15.59 11.32 -25.75
CA LEU A 111 15.94 10.70 -24.45
C LEU A 111 15.45 9.25 -24.38
N PRO A 112 16.08 8.39 -23.54
CA PRO A 112 15.61 7.02 -23.35
C PRO A 112 14.16 6.94 -22.84
N ASN A 113 13.48 5.85 -23.18
CA ASN A 113 12.14 5.53 -22.70
C ASN A 113 12.16 5.02 -21.25
N LYS A 114 11.06 5.18 -20.49
CA LYS A 114 10.95 4.65 -19.12
C LYS A 114 11.14 3.11 -19.01
N ALA A 115 10.81 2.35 -20.05
CA ALA A 115 10.95 0.88 -20.06
C ALA A 115 11.42 0.31 -21.41
N TYR A 116 12.22 -0.75 -21.36
CA TYR A 116 12.70 -1.49 -22.54
C TYR A 116 12.52 -3.01 -22.38
N ASN A 117 12.09 -3.67 -23.45
CA ASN A 117 12.07 -5.13 -23.50
C ASN A 117 13.50 -5.68 -23.56
N THR A 118 13.94 -6.43 -22.55
CA THR A 118 15.35 -6.81 -22.42
C THR A 118 15.84 -7.72 -23.54
N ALA A 119 14.98 -8.63 -24.01
CA ALA A 119 15.34 -9.60 -25.04
C ALA A 119 15.45 -9.00 -26.46
N THR A 120 14.86 -7.81 -26.70
CA THR A 120 14.79 -7.20 -28.03
C THR A 120 15.26 -5.75 -28.10
N ALA A 121 15.61 -5.14 -26.97
CA ALA A 121 16.01 -3.72 -26.83
C ALA A 121 14.98 -2.69 -27.35
N LYS A 122 13.71 -3.11 -27.54
CA LYS A 122 12.62 -2.24 -28.02
C LYS A 122 11.98 -1.44 -26.88
N MET A 123 11.54 -0.21 -27.16
CA MET A 123 10.71 0.57 -26.24
C MET A 123 9.39 -0.18 -25.96
N VAL A 124 8.99 -0.20 -24.68
CA VAL A 124 7.72 -0.77 -24.22
C VAL A 124 7.02 0.15 -23.23
N ASP A 125 5.79 -0.20 -22.87
CA ASP A 125 5.15 0.30 -21.64
C ASP A 125 5.47 -0.60 -20.42
N TYR A 126 4.87 -0.30 -19.27
CA TYR A 126 5.05 -1.07 -18.04
C TYR A 126 4.41 -2.47 -18.09
N GLU A 127 3.50 -2.74 -19.03
CA GLU A 127 2.95 -4.08 -19.30
C GLU A 127 3.82 -4.87 -20.32
N ASN A 128 4.99 -4.33 -20.67
CA ASN A 128 5.95 -4.86 -21.64
C ASN A 128 5.38 -4.98 -23.07
N GLN A 129 4.37 -4.16 -23.42
CA GLN A 129 3.81 -4.12 -24.77
C GLN A 129 4.65 -3.20 -25.67
N PRO A 130 4.94 -3.58 -26.93
CA PRO A 130 5.76 -2.79 -27.85
C PRO A 130 5.19 -1.38 -28.14
N SER A 131 5.90 -0.34 -27.70
CA SER A 131 5.49 1.05 -27.93
C SER A 131 6.40 1.75 -28.94
N ARG A 132 5.90 1.98 -30.16
CA ARG A 132 6.65 2.63 -31.25
C ARG A 132 7.17 4.03 -30.89
N HIS A 133 6.52 4.73 -29.97
CA HIS A 133 6.84 6.10 -29.57
C HIS A 133 7.28 6.22 -28.10
N GLY A 134 7.39 5.10 -27.40
CA GLY A 134 7.60 5.04 -25.95
C GLY A 134 6.40 5.53 -25.14
N ILE A 135 6.55 5.54 -23.82
CA ILE A 135 5.62 6.10 -22.84
C ILE A 135 6.12 7.44 -22.25
N GLY A 136 7.35 7.84 -22.56
CA GLY A 136 8.01 9.04 -22.05
C GLY A 136 9.37 8.72 -21.43
N TRP A 137 9.99 9.69 -20.76
CA TRP A 137 11.27 9.50 -20.06
C TRP A 137 11.12 9.78 -18.56
N SER A 138 11.94 9.15 -17.75
CA SER A 138 12.07 9.45 -16.31
C SER A 138 13.42 10.12 -16.10
N ALA A 139 13.41 11.34 -15.57
CA ALA A 139 14.63 12.03 -15.15
C ALA A 139 15.31 11.31 -13.98
N ILE A 140 14.54 10.65 -13.11
CA ILE A 140 15.07 9.93 -11.95
C ILE A 140 15.84 8.67 -12.38
N ASP A 141 15.26 7.89 -13.28
CA ASP A 141 15.91 6.72 -13.88
C ASP A 141 17.15 7.10 -14.71
N ILE A 142 17.07 8.19 -15.49
CA ILE A 142 18.22 8.72 -16.24
C ILE A 142 19.33 9.13 -15.27
N GLY A 143 19.02 9.83 -14.17
CA GLY A 143 19.99 10.20 -13.14
C GLY A 143 20.71 8.99 -12.54
N ARG A 144 19.99 7.91 -12.20
CA ARG A 144 20.58 6.64 -11.71
C ARG A 144 21.52 6.01 -12.73
N LEU A 145 21.11 5.92 -14.00
CA LEU A 145 21.96 5.34 -15.04
C LEU A 145 23.17 6.22 -15.34
N LEU A 146 23.05 7.55 -15.30
CA LEU A 146 24.17 8.49 -15.46
C LEU A 146 25.19 8.37 -14.31
N ALA A 147 24.74 8.21 -13.06
CA ALA A 147 25.60 7.95 -11.92
C ALA A 147 26.40 6.63 -12.11
N ALA A 148 25.70 5.53 -12.42
CA ALA A 148 26.32 4.23 -12.68
C ALA A 148 27.32 4.27 -13.85
N LEU A 149 26.98 4.94 -14.97
CA LEU A 149 27.88 5.13 -16.11
C LEU A 149 29.11 5.98 -15.77
N HIS A 150 28.98 6.96 -14.87
CA HIS A 150 30.14 7.73 -14.40
C HIS A 150 31.06 6.90 -13.50
N ILE A 151 30.51 6.12 -12.56
CA ILE A 151 31.33 5.24 -11.71
C ILE A 151 32.08 4.22 -12.58
N VAL A 152 31.41 3.62 -13.58
CA VAL A 152 32.07 2.66 -14.49
C VAL A 152 33.11 3.33 -15.40
N GLN A 153 32.90 4.54 -15.92
CA GLN A 153 33.92 5.23 -16.73
C GLN A 153 35.16 5.64 -15.90
N ASP A 154 34.97 5.94 -14.61
CA ASP A 154 36.03 6.30 -13.67
C ASP A 154 36.82 5.08 -13.18
N CYS A 155 36.16 3.93 -13.02
CA CYS A 155 36.80 2.71 -12.54
C CYS A 155 37.41 1.85 -13.66
N HIS A 156 36.91 1.96 -14.89
CA HIS A 156 37.35 1.16 -16.05
C HIS A 156 37.67 2.06 -17.26
N PRO A 157 38.77 2.85 -17.24
CA PRO A 157 39.03 3.90 -18.23
C PRO A 157 39.01 3.47 -19.70
N ARG A 158 39.31 2.19 -20.00
CA ARG A 158 39.20 1.61 -21.35
C ARG A 158 37.81 1.68 -21.99
N TYR A 159 36.76 1.91 -21.20
CA TYR A 159 35.37 2.08 -21.67
C TYR A 159 34.93 3.55 -21.70
N GLN A 160 35.77 4.49 -21.28
CA GLN A 160 35.41 5.88 -21.05
C GLN A 160 34.88 6.58 -22.32
N ASP A 161 35.58 6.45 -23.44
CA ASP A 161 35.16 7.10 -24.69
C ASP A 161 33.92 6.45 -25.31
N TRP A 162 33.71 5.14 -25.13
CA TRP A 162 32.47 4.48 -25.55
C TRP A 162 31.30 4.94 -24.69
N ILE A 163 31.44 4.95 -23.36
CA ILE A 163 30.40 5.42 -22.42
C ILE A 163 30.02 6.89 -22.72
N ARG A 164 31.00 7.76 -22.98
CA ARG A 164 30.76 9.15 -23.45
C ARG A 164 30.11 9.20 -24.83
N GLY A 165 30.53 8.35 -25.77
CA GLY A 165 29.93 8.20 -27.10
C GLY A 165 28.51 7.63 -27.12
N VAL A 166 28.06 7.03 -26.00
CA VAL A 166 26.65 6.67 -25.78
C VAL A 166 25.89 7.86 -25.21
N VAL A 167 26.33 8.44 -24.09
CA VAL A 167 25.59 9.50 -23.39
C VAL A 167 25.49 10.79 -24.21
N SER A 168 26.49 11.12 -25.03
CA SER A 168 26.44 12.27 -25.95
C SER A 168 25.33 12.20 -27.02
N LYS A 169 24.68 11.04 -27.22
CA LYS A 169 23.49 10.90 -28.07
C LYS A 169 22.20 11.34 -27.38
N TRP A 170 22.22 11.51 -26.05
CA TRP A 170 21.06 11.87 -25.25
C TRP A 170 20.99 13.38 -25.04
N GLN A 171 19.83 13.99 -25.30
CA GLN A 171 19.60 15.42 -25.14
C GLN A 171 19.27 15.75 -23.68
N LEU A 172 20.21 15.48 -22.77
CA LEU A 172 20.03 15.50 -21.30
C LEU A 172 19.40 16.79 -20.76
N GLN A 173 19.70 17.94 -21.36
CA GLN A 173 19.08 19.22 -21.02
C GLN A 173 17.54 19.21 -21.07
N ARG A 174 16.90 18.30 -21.82
CA ARG A 174 15.43 18.17 -21.86
C ARG A 174 14.82 17.56 -20.60
N ALA A 175 15.63 16.94 -19.75
CA ALA A 175 15.23 16.47 -18.44
C ALA A 175 15.43 17.53 -17.34
N ILE A 176 15.85 18.76 -17.69
CA ILE A 176 16.06 19.86 -16.74
C ILE A 176 15.41 21.14 -17.28
N ASP A 177 14.40 21.67 -16.57
CA ASP A 177 13.84 23.01 -16.83
C ASP A 177 13.87 23.86 -15.55
N GLN A 178 14.23 25.13 -15.71
CA GLN A 178 14.41 26.12 -14.65
C GLN A 178 15.20 25.63 -13.41
N GLY A 179 16.08 24.64 -13.57
CA GLY A 179 16.87 24.01 -12.52
C GLY A 179 16.18 22.88 -11.72
N GLN A 180 15.01 22.40 -12.14
CA GLN A 180 14.32 21.21 -11.61
C GLN A 180 14.41 20.02 -12.57
N LEU A 181 14.23 18.80 -12.06
CA LEU A 181 14.14 17.60 -12.90
C LEU A 181 12.75 17.45 -13.53
N ILE A 182 12.73 17.14 -14.83
CA ILE A 182 11.52 17.08 -15.67
C ILE A 182 11.42 15.72 -16.36
N GLY A 183 10.44 14.92 -15.94
CA GLY A 183 10.00 13.72 -16.63
C GLY A 183 9.06 14.04 -17.79
N ALA A 184 8.75 13.02 -18.59
CA ALA A 184 7.69 13.08 -19.59
C ALA A 184 6.75 11.89 -19.48
N ILE A 185 5.46 12.16 -19.72
CA ILE A 185 4.39 11.16 -19.80
C ILE A 185 3.71 11.31 -21.16
N ARG A 186 3.49 10.21 -21.88
CA ARG A 186 2.86 10.21 -23.21
C ARG A 186 1.41 9.74 -23.11
N THR A 187 0.48 10.69 -23.22
CA THR A 187 -0.96 10.40 -23.34
C THR A 187 -1.28 9.94 -24.77
N THR A 188 -2.51 9.46 -25.00
CA THR A 188 -3.02 9.00 -26.30
C THR A 188 -2.96 10.05 -27.43
N GLN A 189 -2.80 11.34 -27.10
CA GLN A 189 -2.73 12.41 -28.11
C GLN A 189 -1.50 13.34 -27.98
N ARG A 190 -0.92 13.53 -26.78
CA ARG A 190 0.22 14.45 -26.57
C ARG A 190 1.20 13.97 -25.49
N ARG A 191 2.47 14.36 -25.64
CA ARG A 191 3.49 14.25 -24.58
C ARG A 191 3.34 15.42 -23.61
N GLN A 192 3.11 15.12 -22.34
CA GLN A 192 3.10 16.07 -21.23
C GLN A 192 4.47 16.04 -20.54
N LEU A 193 4.99 17.21 -20.18
CA LEU A 193 6.16 17.33 -19.28
C LEU A 193 5.66 17.48 -17.84
N VAL A 194 6.37 16.88 -16.89
CA VAL A 194 6.01 16.88 -15.47
C VAL A 194 7.26 17.10 -14.62
N GLN A 195 7.14 17.85 -13.52
CA GLN A 195 8.23 17.91 -12.54
C GLN A 195 8.27 16.58 -11.77
N GLU A 196 9.42 15.93 -11.83
CA GLU A 196 9.61 14.54 -11.37
C GLU A 196 10.67 14.46 -10.28
N GLY A 197 10.48 13.57 -9.31
CA GLY A 197 11.31 13.48 -8.10
C GLY A 197 10.75 14.23 -6.89
N ARG A 198 11.08 13.71 -5.71
CA ARG A 198 10.75 14.22 -4.38
C ARG A 198 11.98 14.04 -3.47
N LEU A 199 11.99 14.69 -2.31
CA LEU A 199 13.10 14.62 -1.33
C LEU A 199 13.66 13.20 -1.14
N GLY A 200 14.97 13.05 -1.37
CA GLY A 200 15.69 11.79 -1.46
C GLY A 200 16.04 11.45 -2.92
N TYR A 201 15.04 11.15 -3.75
CA TYR A 201 15.25 10.74 -5.15
C TYR A 201 15.63 11.91 -6.07
N GLU A 202 15.06 13.10 -5.86
CA GLU A 202 15.33 14.27 -6.72
C GLU A 202 16.79 14.72 -6.56
N GLU A 203 17.31 14.76 -5.33
CA GLU A 203 18.71 15.06 -5.03
C GLU A 203 19.66 14.00 -5.62
N TYR A 204 19.38 12.71 -5.41
CA TYR A 204 20.20 11.62 -5.91
C TYR A 204 20.30 11.65 -7.45
N ALA A 205 19.16 11.78 -8.14
CA ALA A 205 19.13 11.86 -9.59
C ALA A 205 19.84 13.13 -10.11
N ALA A 206 19.67 14.28 -9.44
CA ALA A 206 20.32 15.53 -9.83
C ALA A 206 21.86 15.45 -9.70
N LEU A 207 22.40 14.75 -8.70
CA LEU A 207 23.84 14.44 -8.63
C LEU A 207 24.30 13.56 -9.81
N GLY A 208 23.44 12.63 -10.25
CA GLY A 208 23.66 11.84 -11.46
C GLY A 208 23.81 12.69 -12.74
N PHE A 209 23.05 13.79 -12.88
CA PHE A 209 23.22 14.74 -13.99
C PHE A 209 24.41 15.70 -13.80
N ASP A 210 24.68 16.15 -12.56
CA ASP A 210 25.78 17.05 -12.22
C ASP A 210 27.16 16.47 -12.59
N LEU A 211 27.33 15.17 -12.37
CA LEU A 211 28.48 14.37 -12.83
C LEU A 211 28.77 14.47 -14.35
N TRP A 212 27.76 14.81 -15.15
CA TRP A 212 27.87 14.99 -16.60
C TRP A 212 27.79 16.46 -17.06
N GLY A 213 27.87 17.41 -16.12
CA GLY A 213 27.83 18.84 -16.38
C GLY A 213 26.43 19.45 -16.55
N PHE A 214 25.37 18.69 -16.27
CA PHE A 214 23.98 19.13 -16.39
C PHE A 214 23.40 19.45 -15.00
N THR A 215 23.51 20.71 -14.56
CA THR A 215 23.18 21.07 -13.17
C THR A 215 21.69 21.37 -12.97
N ALA A 216 21.12 20.84 -11.87
CA ALA A 216 19.73 21.08 -11.48
C ALA A 216 19.66 21.71 -10.07
N PRO A 217 19.99 23.00 -9.91
CA PRO A 217 20.21 23.61 -8.60
C PRO A 217 18.98 23.69 -7.69
N LYS A 218 17.74 23.68 -8.23
CA LYS A 218 16.52 23.61 -7.41
C LYS A 218 16.23 22.17 -6.97
N ALA A 219 16.54 21.18 -7.81
CA ALA A 219 16.45 19.76 -7.47
C ALA A 219 17.45 19.36 -6.37
N LEU A 220 18.58 20.06 -6.26
CA LEU A 220 19.57 19.89 -5.20
C LEU A 220 19.23 20.64 -3.89
N ASP A 221 18.34 21.64 -3.89
CA ASP A 221 18.00 22.41 -2.68
C ASP A 221 16.92 21.71 -1.83
N ARG A 222 17.40 20.88 -0.90
CA ARG A 222 16.60 20.11 0.09
C ARG A 222 15.77 20.95 1.05
N ARG A 223 15.78 22.29 0.93
CA ARG A 223 14.98 23.22 1.73
C ARG A 223 13.75 23.72 0.96
N ALA A 224 13.84 23.80 -0.37
CA ALA A 224 12.84 24.47 -1.23
C ALA A 224 11.42 23.91 -1.09
N PHE A 225 11.29 22.59 -0.92
CA PHE A 225 10.00 21.89 -0.76
C PHE A 225 9.89 21.10 0.54
N ARG A 226 10.69 21.44 1.57
CA ARG A 226 10.74 20.68 2.82
C ARG A 226 9.70 21.16 3.83
N LYS A 227 8.96 20.23 4.42
CA LYS A 227 8.32 20.38 5.73
C LYS A 227 8.83 19.29 6.67
N PHE A 228 8.68 19.47 7.97
CA PHE A 228 8.92 18.39 8.94
C PHE A 228 7.60 17.80 9.40
N VAL A 229 7.59 16.50 9.65
CA VAL A 229 6.50 15.76 10.30
C VAL A 229 7.10 14.99 11.45
N GLU A 230 6.51 15.10 12.65
CA GLU A 230 6.94 14.28 13.77
C GLU A 230 6.39 12.86 13.63
N ILE A 231 7.27 11.87 13.72
CA ILE A 231 6.91 10.45 13.77
C ILE A 231 7.73 9.82 14.90
N TYR A 232 7.04 9.30 15.92
CA TYR A 232 7.65 8.75 17.15
C TYR A 232 8.72 9.66 17.79
N GLY A 233 8.45 10.97 17.93
CA GLY A 233 9.40 11.93 18.52
C GLY A 233 10.56 12.35 17.62
N ILE A 234 10.60 11.91 16.35
CA ILE A 234 11.63 12.29 15.38
C ILE A 234 11.01 13.18 14.29
N GLN A 235 11.63 14.35 14.06
CA GLN A 235 11.25 15.27 12.99
C GLN A 235 11.81 14.77 11.65
N ILE A 236 10.94 14.13 10.86
CA ILE A 236 11.27 13.59 9.54
C ILE A 236 11.04 14.65 8.47
N PRO A 237 12.03 14.95 7.60
CA PRO A 237 11.80 15.81 6.45
C PRO A 237 10.94 15.07 5.43
N VAL A 238 9.87 15.71 4.98
CA VAL A 238 8.98 15.19 3.95
C VAL A 238 8.71 16.29 2.93
N ASP A 239 8.45 15.90 1.69
CA ASP A 239 8.16 16.86 0.62
C ASP A 239 6.79 17.54 0.82
N GLN A 240 6.66 18.80 0.41
CA GLN A 240 5.38 19.52 0.38
C GLN A 240 4.54 19.16 -0.87
N ARG A 241 5.16 18.66 -1.95
CA ARG A 241 4.51 18.26 -3.21
C ARG A 241 3.81 16.90 -3.08
N THR A 242 2.56 16.93 -2.64
CA THR A 242 1.70 15.74 -2.49
C THR A 242 1.08 15.27 -3.81
N TYR A 243 0.59 14.01 -3.84
CA TYR A 243 -0.22 13.49 -4.94
C TYR A 243 -1.42 14.39 -5.26
N ALA A 244 -2.10 14.92 -4.23
CA ALA A 244 -3.25 15.81 -4.40
C ALA A 244 -2.94 17.17 -5.06
N THR A 245 -1.66 17.59 -5.09
CA THR A 245 -1.22 18.85 -5.71
C THR A 245 -0.39 18.67 -6.97
N THR A 246 0.05 17.45 -7.28
CA THR A 246 1.04 17.20 -8.36
C THR A 246 0.87 15.87 -9.11
N ASN A 247 -0.11 15.04 -8.76
CA ASN A 247 -0.32 13.67 -9.27
C ASN A 247 0.88 12.70 -9.09
N ALA A 248 1.81 13.01 -8.19
CA ALA A 248 2.87 12.11 -7.77
C ALA A 248 3.14 12.28 -6.27
N SER A 249 3.23 11.15 -5.55
CA SER A 249 3.29 11.13 -4.08
C SER A 249 4.65 11.50 -3.52
N ASN A 250 4.66 12.10 -2.34
CA ASN A 250 5.86 12.41 -1.56
C ASN A 250 6.31 11.20 -0.70
N TYR A 251 6.71 10.12 -1.37
CA TYR A 251 7.20 8.91 -0.71
C TYR A 251 8.47 9.20 0.12
N VAL A 252 8.46 8.80 1.39
CA VAL A 252 9.68 8.72 2.21
C VAL A 252 10.02 7.25 2.44
N VAL A 253 11.10 6.81 1.81
CA VAL A 253 11.56 5.42 1.66
C VAL A 253 13.05 5.30 2.00
N SER A 254 13.61 4.10 2.08
CA SER A 254 15.02 3.90 2.46
C SER A 254 16.01 4.04 1.29
N GLU A 255 15.67 3.53 0.10
CA GLU A 255 16.61 3.33 -1.02
C GLU A 255 17.43 4.58 -1.41
N SER A 256 16.77 5.72 -1.68
CA SER A 256 17.47 6.92 -2.16
C SER A 256 18.51 7.45 -1.18
N TYR A 257 18.21 7.36 0.14
CA TYR A 257 19.14 7.75 1.20
C TYR A 257 20.30 6.76 1.34
N ILE A 258 20.06 5.48 1.06
CA ILE A 258 21.10 4.46 1.06
C ILE A 258 22.03 4.64 -0.15
N LEU A 259 21.50 4.70 -1.37
CA LEU A 259 22.30 4.86 -2.60
C LEU A 259 23.14 6.14 -2.58
N GLN A 260 22.56 7.29 -2.20
CA GLN A 260 23.31 8.54 -2.12
C GLN A 260 24.42 8.49 -1.04
N ARG A 261 24.24 7.73 0.05
CA ARG A 261 25.30 7.49 1.05
C ARG A 261 26.39 6.55 0.51
N LEU A 262 26.04 5.46 -0.18
CA LEU A 262 26.98 4.49 -0.73
C LEU A 262 27.81 5.08 -1.88
N GLU A 263 27.17 5.79 -2.81
CA GLU A 263 27.81 6.29 -4.03
C GLU A 263 28.46 7.66 -3.84
N PHE A 264 27.76 8.61 -3.23
CA PHE A 264 28.20 10.02 -3.15
C PHE A 264 28.70 10.41 -1.75
N GLY A 265 28.56 9.53 -0.75
CA GLY A 265 28.82 9.84 0.66
C GLY A 265 27.74 10.73 1.28
N GLY A 266 27.32 11.79 0.59
CA GLY A 266 26.41 12.81 1.09
C GLY A 266 27.07 13.74 2.11
N ASP A 267 26.67 15.01 2.10
CA ASP A 267 27.10 15.99 3.11
C ASP A 267 26.52 15.69 4.50
N PRO A 268 26.98 16.37 5.57
CA PRO A 268 26.50 16.13 6.93
C PRO A 268 24.99 16.33 7.15
N GLU A 269 24.31 17.21 6.40
CA GLU A 269 22.85 17.36 6.52
C GLU A 269 22.13 16.14 5.92
N PHE A 270 22.64 15.62 4.79
CA PHE A 270 22.15 14.38 4.20
C PHE A 270 22.42 13.17 5.09
N ALA A 271 23.63 13.03 5.64
CA ALA A 271 23.99 11.94 6.53
C ALA A 271 23.16 11.94 7.83
N ALA A 272 22.91 13.12 8.41
CA ALA A 272 22.01 13.29 9.55
C ALA A 272 20.54 12.99 9.18
N THR A 273 20.14 13.22 7.93
CA THR A 273 18.81 12.85 7.43
C THR A 273 18.66 11.34 7.28
N ALA A 274 19.61 10.67 6.62
CA ALA A 274 19.65 9.21 6.50
C ALA A 274 19.63 8.51 7.88
N ALA A 275 20.37 9.04 8.85
CA ALA A 275 20.34 8.54 10.23
C ALA A 275 18.95 8.68 10.89
N LYS A 276 18.19 9.76 10.62
CA LYS A 276 16.79 9.90 11.09
C LYS A 276 15.84 8.92 10.40
N ILE A 277 16.04 8.64 9.11
CA ILE A 277 15.27 7.65 8.33
C ILE A 277 15.46 6.24 8.91
N LEU A 278 16.65 5.86 9.35
CA LEU A 278 16.86 4.62 10.12
C LEU A 278 16.23 4.71 11.52
N ALA A 279 16.51 5.78 12.26
CA ALA A 279 16.10 5.91 13.66
C ALA A 279 14.57 5.91 13.87
N VAL A 280 13.77 6.47 12.97
CA VAL A 280 12.29 6.43 13.09
C VAL A 280 11.71 5.03 12.89
N GLN A 281 12.39 4.20 12.09
CA GLN A 281 12.03 2.79 11.90
C GLN A 281 12.43 1.96 13.13
N GLN A 282 13.59 2.26 13.72
CA GLN A 282 13.95 1.76 15.06
C GLN A 282 12.91 2.15 16.13
N ARG A 283 12.49 3.42 16.19
CA ARG A 283 11.45 3.87 17.14
C ARG A 283 10.11 3.16 16.92
N ARG A 284 9.75 2.85 15.66
CA ARG A 284 8.56 2.01 15.38
C ARG A 284 8.72 0.62 15.98
N TYR A 285 9.86 -0.04 15.77
CA TYR A 285 10.13 -1.35 16.36
C TYR A 285 10.09 -1.31 17.89
N GLU A 286 10.75 -0.34 18.53
CA GLU A 286 10.71 -0.12 19.99
C GLU A 286 9.30 0.06 20.56
N LYS A 287 8.34 0.53 19.74
CA LYS A 287 6.94 0.77 20.13
C LYS A 287 5.94 -0.30 19.69
N THR A 288 6.33 -1.23 18.81
CA THR A 288 5.38 -2.19 18.19
C THR A 288 5.89 -3.63 18.09
N GLY A 289 7.19 -3.88 18.29
CA GLY A 289 7.83 -5.17 18.02
C GLY A 289 8.04 -5.47 16.52
N ILE A 290 7.52 -4.66 15.61
CA ILE A 290 7.58 -4.89 14.15
C ILE A 290 8.92 -4.40 13.60
N LEU A 291 9.78 -5.32 13.17
CA LEU A 291 11.01 -4.99 12.43
C LEU A 291 10.64 -4.26 11.12
N THR A 292 11.27 -3.12 10.88
CA THR A 292 10.86 -2.12 9.89
C THR A 292 12.08 -1.65 9.09
N ALA A 293 12.12 -1.97 7.80
CA ALA A 293 13.06 -1.38 6.85
C ALA A 293 12.32 -1.16 5.52
N LEU A 294 11.57 -0.08 5.44
CA LEU A 294 10.62 0.17 4.36
C LEU A 294 11.30 0.77 3.14
N SER A 295 11.03 0.16 2.00
CA SER A 295 11.30 0.69 0.68
C SER A 295 10.23 0.21 -0.29
N GLU A 296 10.21 0.82 -1.46
CA GLU A 296 9.62 0.33 -2.67
C GLU A 296 10.13 -1.06 -3.10
N ASP A 297 9.21 -2.02 -3.22
CA ASP A 297 9.50 -3.42 -3.57
C ASP A 297 8.45 -3.95 -4.58
N HIS A 298 8.86 -4.93 -5.40
CA HIS A 298 7.92 -5.73 -6.19
C HIS A 298 7.21 -6.78 -5.33
N VAL A 299 5.96 -7.13 -5.68
CA VAL A 299 5.15 -8.16 -5.00
C VAL A 299 4.54 -9.17 -5.99
N LYS A 300 4.25 -10.39 -5.52
CA LYS A 300 3.56 -11.42 -6.33
C LYS A 300 2.07 -11.06 -6.48
N GLY A 301 1.60 -10.98 -7.73
CA GLY A 301 0.22 -10.58 -8.05
C GLY A 301 -0.02 -9.07 -7.97
N LYS A 302 -1.23 -8.61 -8.31
CA LYS A 302 -1.57 -7.18 -8.30
C LYS A 302 -1.39 -6.57 -6.89
N PRO A 303 -0.77 -5.38 -6.76
CA PRO A 303 -0.47 -4.42 -7.83
C PRO A 303 0.93 -4.55 -8.46
N HIS A 304 1.64 -5.67 -8.25
CA HIS A 304 2.99 -5.98 -8.75
C HIS A 304 4.14 -5.12 -8.20
N PHE A 305 3.90 -3.85 -7.86
CA PHE A 305 4.86 -2.94 -7.24
C PHE A 305 4.20 -2.10 -6.14
N LEU A 306 4.91 -1.84 -5.04
CA LEU A 306 4.40 -1.07 -3.90
C LEU A 306 5.50 -0.21 -3.28
N TYR A 307 5.18 1.06 -3.03
CA TYR A 307 5.95 1.94 -2.17
C TYR A 307 5.57 1.68 -0.71
N ASN A 308 6.42 0.96 0.05
CA ASN A 308 6.32 0.93 1.50
C ASN A 308 7.04 2.16 2.06
N THR A 309 6.30 3.06 2.70
CA THR A 309 6.83 4.36 3.11
C THR A 309 6.79 4.54 4.62
N ILE A 310 7.75 5.31 5.14
CA ILE A 310 7.68 5.93 6.47
C ILE A 310 6.58 7.00 6.49
N TYR A 311 6.39 7.71 5.37
CA TYR A 311 5.35 8.71 5.17
C TYR A 311 5.03 8.87 3.67
N ALA A 312 3.74 9.04 3.35
CA ALA A 312 3.28 9.56 2.06
C ALA A 312 1.91 10.24 2.22
N ASN A 313 1.70 11.36 1.51
CA ASN A 313 0.43 12.07 1.32
C ASN A 313 -0.36 12.41 2.60
N GLY A 314 0.32 12.58 3.74
CA GLY A 314 -0.31 12.84 5.05
C GLY A 314 -0.39 11.63 5.98
N ILE A 315 -0.11 10.43 5.47
CA ILE A 315 -0.22 9.16 6.18
C ILE A 315 1.19 8.61 6.49
N SER A 316 1.51 8.46 7.77
CA SER A 316 2.70 7.73 8.20
C SER A 316 2.49 6.22 8.03
N TRP A 317 3.55 5.49 7.68
CA TRP A 317 3.53 4.04 7.47
C TRP A 317 2.63 3.56 6.32
N ALA A 318 2.40 4.41 5.32
CA ALA A 318 1.60 4.10 4.14
C ALA A 318 2.29 3.08 3.22
N THR A 319 1.54 2.07 2.77
CA THR A 319 1.92 1.18 1.66
C THR A 319 0.98 1.46 0.50
N ILE A 320 1.50 2.02 -0.59
CA ILE A 320 0.69 2.55 -1.70
C ILE A 320 1.28 2.24 -3.09
N THR A 321 0.43 2.29 -4.13
CA THR A 321 0.85 2.29 -5.54
C THR A 321 1.29 3.69 -6.02
N GLU A 322 1.70 3.80 -7.28
CA GLU A 322 1.94 5.10 -7.93
C GLU A 322 0.68 5.99 -7.89
N ASP A 323 -0.49 5.42 -8.22
CA ASP A 323 -1.82 6.05 -8.12
C ASP A 323 -2.33 6.29 -6.69
N ASN A 324 -1.46 6.19 -5.67
CA ASN A 324 -1.79 6.41 -4.26
C ASN A 324 -2.91 5.47 -3.72
N GLN A 325 -3.11 4.29 -4.31
CA GLN A 325 -4.06 3.28 -3.81
C GLN A 325 -3.43 2.50 -2.64
N ALA A 326 -4.19 2.26 -1.57
CA ALA A 326 -3.64 1.71 -0.32
C ALA A 326 -3.66 0.17 -0.25
N TYR A 327 -2.51 -0.42 0.08
CA TYR A 327 -2.29 -1.87 0.19
C TYR A 327 -1.62 -2.25 1.53
N ALA A 328 -2.04 -1.64 2.64
CA ALA A 328 -1.44 -1.81 3.98
C ALA A 328 -1.23 -3.28 4.43
N LYS A 329 -2.06 -4.22 3.96
CA LYS A 329 -1.93 -5.67 4.23
C LYS A 329 -0.69 -6.33 3.60
N LEU A 330 -0.01 -5.65 2.67
CA LEU A 330 1.18 -6.11 1.94
C LEU A 330 2.46 -5.37 2.35
N ARG A 331 2.46 -4.63 3.48
CA ARG A 331 3.69 -3.94 3.93
C ARG A 331 4.82 -4.93 4.19
N SER A 332 6.01 -4.65 3.67
CA SER A 332 7.20 -5.48 3.83
C SER A 332 8.40 -4.73 4.40
N LEU A 333 9.19 -5.46 5.21
CA LEU A 333 10.60 -5.21 5.44
C LEU A 333 11.33 -5.52 4.13
N SER A 334 12.01 -4.54 3.54
CA SER A 334 12.77 -4.66 2.29
C SER A 334 14.18 -5.18 2.56
N THR A 335 14.58 -6.25 1.89
CA THR A 335 15.89 -6.90 2.07
C THR A 335 17.03 -5.97 1.71
N LYS A 336 16.88 -5.19 0.62
CA LYS A 336 17.88 -4.20 0.17
C LYS A 336 18.07 -3.09 1.20
N ALA A 337 16.98 -2.59 1.79
CA ALA A 337 17.05 -1.56 2.82
C ALA A 337 17.75 -2.08 4.09
N ALA A 338 17.45 -3.31 4.51
CA ALA A 338 18.10 -3.94 5.65
C ALA A 338 19.61 -4.15 5.45
N PHE A 339 20.05 -4.61 4.26
CA PHE A 339 21.48 -4.66 3.91
C PHE A 339 22.11 -3.26 3.90
N GLY A 340 21.47 -2.29 3.24
CA GLY A 340 21.97 -0.92 3.15
C GLY A 340 22.16 -0.24 4.50
N TRP A 341 21.19 -0.36 5.41
CA TRP A 341 21.32 0.20 6.74
C TRP A 341 22.43 -0.46 7.57
N HIS A 342 22.62 -1.78 7.45
CA HIS A 342 23.73 -2.49 8.12
C HIS A 342 25.10 -2.05 7.59
N TYR A 343 25.29 -1.97 6.27
CA TYR A 343 26.58 -1.58 5.69
C TYR A 343 26.89 -0.08 5.78
N LEU A 344 25.89 0.78 6.06
CA LEU A 344 26.08 2.20 6.37
C LEU A 344 26.25 2.50 7.86
N TYR A 345 25.74 1.63 8.74
CA TYR A 345 25.77 1.78 10.19
C TYR A 345 26.08 0.41 10.87
N PRO A 346 27.30 -0.14 10.69
CA PRO A 346 27.63 -1.50 11.13
C PRO A 346 27.52 -1.69 12.65
N ASP A 347 27.78 -0.63 13.43
CA ASP A 347 27.72 -0.64 14.89
C ASP A 347 26.31 -0.37 15.46
N ASN A 348 25.25 -0.41 14.62
CA ASN A 348 23.88 -0.17 15.04
C ASN A 348 23.10 -1.48 15.25
N ASP A 349 22.78 -1.79 16.52
CA ASP A 349 22.00 -2.97 16.93
C ASP A 349 20.70 -3.20 16.15
N TYR A 350 20.02 -2.13 15.72
CA TYR A 350 18.78 -2.24 14.97
C TYR A 350 19.02 -2.61 13.52
N ALA A 351 19.98 -1.98 12.85
CA ALA A 351 20.43 -2.35 11.52
C ALA A 351 20.96 -3.80 11.48
N GLN A 352 21.68 -4.23 12.52
CA GLN A 352 22.09 -5.63 12.70
C GLN A 352 20.88 -6.58 12.75
N ARG A 353 19.84 -6.27 13.55
CA ARG A 353 18.60 -7.08 13.63
C ARG A 353 17.86 -7.16 12.29
N LEU A 354 17.80 -6.07 11.54
CA LEU A 354 17.22 -6.05 10.19
C LEU A 354 18.00 -6.96 9.23
N PHE A 355 19.33 -6.88 9.27
CA PHE A 355 20.24 -7.71 8.48
C PHE A 355 20.19 -9.20 8.87
N ASP A 356 20.03 -9.52 10.16
CA ASP A 356 19.90 -10.88 10.67
C ASP A 356 18.69 -11.61 10.08
N VAL A 357 17.59 -10.90 9.83
CA VAL A 357 16.47 -11.38 9.03
C VAL A 357 16.85 -11.43 7.55
N ALA A 358 17.25 -10.29 6.97
CA ALA A 358 17.44 -10.11 5.53
C ALA A 358 18.42 -11.12 4.89
N LYS A 359 19.52 -11.44 5.58
CA LYS A 359 20.52 -12.42 5.10
C LYS A 359 19.96 -13.85 4.92
N THR A 360 18.79 -14.15 5.50
CA THR A 360 18.09 -15.44 5.35
C THR A 360 17.16 -15.49 4.13
N LEU A 361 16.71 -14.33 3.61
CA LEU A 361 15.62 -14.21 2.63
C LEU A 361 16.09 -14.55 1.19
N LYS A 362 16.28 -15.84 0.90
CA LYS A 362 16.71 -16.38 -0.40
C LYS A 362 16.15 -17.80 -0.62
N PRO A 363 16.00 -18.28 -1.87
CA PRO A 363 15.60 -19.67 -2.14
C PRO A 363 16.76 -20.63 -1.83
N ALA A 364 16.43 -21.92 -1.63
CA ALA A 364 17.43 -22.98 -1.45
C ALA A 364 18.36 -23.15 -2.69
N THR A 365 17.90 -22.72 -3.87
CA THR A 365 18.68 -22.68 -5.12
C THR A 365 19.68 -21.51 -5.19
N ALA A 366 19.70 -20.61 -4.21
CA ALA A 366 20.57 -19.43 -4.16
C ALA A 366 20.44 -18.46 -5.36
N ALA A 367 19.33 -18.48 -6.10
CA ALA A 367 19.08 -17.71 -7.33
C ALA A 367 18.99 -16.17 -7.19
N GLY A 368 19.41 -15.61 -6.06
CA GLY A 368 19.18 -14.21 -5.65
C GLY A 368 18.57 -14.11 -4.26
N PHE A 369 18.62 -12.90 -3.68
CA PHE A 369 17.84 -12.52 -2.52
C PHE A 369 16.41 -12.09 -2.92
N TYR A 370 15.44 -12.52 -2.12
CA TYR A 370 14.05 -12.09 -2.20
C TYR A 370 13.91 -10.62 -1.82
N ALA A 371 12.92 -9.93 -2.41
CA ALA A 371 12.68 -8.50 -2.21
C ALA A 371 12.48 -8.11 -0.73
N GLY A 372 11.83 -8.95 0.07
CA GLY A 372 11.58 -8.65 1.47
C GLY A 372 10.89 -9.74 2.28
N GLN A 373 10.30 -9.34 3.42
CA GLN A 373 9.43 -10.15 4.28
C GLN A 373 8.20 -9.33 4.66
N PHE A 374 7.00 -9.90 4.52
CA PHE A 374 5.76 -9.19 4.87
C PHE A 374 5.61 -9.06 6.39
N GLU A 375 5.33 -7.85 6.87
CA GLU A 375 5.20 -7.56 8.31
C GLU A 375 4.08 -8.39 8.96
N ARG A 376 2.97 -8.55 8.25
CA ARG A 376 1.74 -9.16 8.75
C ARG A 376 1.93 -10.62 9.18
N ASN A 377 2.40 -11.46 8.25
CA ASN A 377 2.47 -12.91 8.43
C ASN A 377 3.91 -13.45 8.49
N GLN A 378 4.91 -12.56 8.48
CA GLN A 378 6.34 -12.90 8.51
C GLN A 378 6.80 -13.82 7.34
N MET A 379 5.99 -13.95 6.27
CA MET A 379 6.33 -14.74 5.10
C MET A 379 7.26 -13.95 4.17
N PRO A 380 8.25 -14.58 3.51
CA PRO A 380 9.08 -13.90 2.52
C PRO A 380 8.26 -13.36 1.34
N ASN A 381 8.51 -12.11 0.95
CA ASN A 381 8.10 -11.55 -0.32
C ASN A 381 9.02 -12.10 -1.42
N GLN A 382 8.70 -13.31 -1.89
CA GLN A 382 9.52 -14.14 -2.78
C GLN A 382 9.69 -13.62 -4.23
N VAL A 383 9.69 -12.31 -4.48
CA VAL A 383 10.07 -11.76 -5.80
C VAL A 383 11.58 -11.58 -5.83
N LEU A 384 12.23 -12.00 -6.92
CA LEU A 384 13.65 -11.73 -7.18
C LEU A 384 13.76 -10.59 -8.19
N THR A 385 14.55 -9.56 -7.89
CA THR A 385 14.68 -8.34 -8.72
C THR A 385 16.14 -7.89 -8.91
N ALA A 386 16.40 -7.17 -10.01
CA ALA A 386 17.69 -6.53 -10.28
C ALA A 386 18.01 -5.49 -9.20
N ASN A 387 17.03 -4.66 -8.84
CA ASN A 387 17.13 -3.67 -7.78
C ASN A 387 17.63 -4.28 -6.45
N THR A 388 16.92 -5.29 -5.91
CA THR A 388 17.26 -5.89 -4.62
C THR A 388 18.68 -6.46 -4.60
N ASN A 389 19.08 -7.15 -5.67
CA ASN A 389 20.37 -7.84 -5.73
C ASN A 389 21.52 -6.91 -6.10
N GLY A 390 21.28 -5.86 -6.89
CA GLY A 390 22.30 -4.86 -7.26
C GLY A 390 22.73 -4.03 -6.06
N LEU A 391 21.74 -3.53 -5.29
CA LEU A 391 22.04 -2.73 -4.10
C LEU A 391 22.81 -3.56 -3.04
N ILE A 392 22.51 -4.85 -2.90
CA ILE A 392 23.29 -5.77 -2.03
C ILE A 392 24.75 -5.88 -2.48
N LEU A 393 25.01 -5.97 -3.78
CA LEU A 393 26.37 -5.98 -4.33
C LEU A 393 27.09 -4.64 -4.13
N GLU A 394 26.38 -3.51 -4.26
CA GLU A 394 26.92 -2.16 -3.99
C GLU A 394 27.29 -1.98 -2.50
N CYS A 395 26.47 -2.46 -1.56
CA CYS A 395 26.80 -2.47 -0.13
C CYS A 395 28.08 -3.27 0.18
N LEU A 396 28.23 -4.44 -0.46
CA LEU A 396 29.39 -5.31 -0.30
C LEU A 396 30.65 -4.69 -0.95
N LEU A 397 30.50 -4.00 -2.08
CA LEU A 397 31.57 -3.23 -2.72
C LEU A 397 31.99 -2.01 -1.87
N TYR A 398 31.04 -1.29 -1.28
CA TYR A 398 31.29 -0.16 -0.39
C TYR A 398 32.10 -0.58 0.84
N LYS A 399 31.73 -1.70 1.50
CA LYS A 399 32.56 -2.30 2.55
C LYS A 399 33.94 -2.70 2.02
N ALA A 400 34.03 -3.36 0.87
CA ALA A 400 35.30 -3.83 0.31
C ALA A 400 36.29 -2.71 -0.09
N GLN A 401 35.82 -1.47 -0.20
CA GLN A 401 36.64 -0.25 -0.38
C GLN A 401 36.94 0.50 0.94
N GLY A 402 36.57 -0.07 2.10
CA GLY A 402 36.76 0.55 3.42
C GLY A 402 35.70 1.60 3.77
N TYR A 403 34.44 1.32 3.41
CA TYR A 403 33.28 2.20 3.63
C TYR A 403 33.47 3.60 3.02
N GLN A 404 34.06 3.66 1.81
CA GLN A 404 34.29 4.88 1.05
C GLN A 404 33.27 5.03 -0.09
N PRO A 405 32.85 6.27 -0.43
CA PRO A 405 31.92 6.51 -1.53
C PRO A 405 32.38 5.92 -2.86
N LEU A 406 31.47 5.30 -3.61
CA LEU A 406 31.78 4.67 -4.91
C LEU A 406 32.11 5.72 -6.01
N THR A 407 31.71 6.98 -5.86
CA THR A 407 32.10 8.10 -6.73
C THR A 407 33.32 8.85 -6.17
N ARG A 408 34.21 9.27 -7.09
CA ARG A 408 35.41 10.06 -6.75
C ARG A 408 35.16 11.57 -6.68
N SER A 409 34.11 12.05 -7.34
CA SER A 409 33.87 13.47 -7.61
C SER A 409 33.55 14.30 -6.36
N ALA A 410 33.04 13.66 -5.30
CA ALA A 410 32.60 14.33 -4.07
C ALA A 410 33.69 15.16 -3.35
N GLN A 411 34.98 14.92 -3.62
CA GLN A 411 36.07 15.72 -3.05
C GLN A 411 36.29 17.10 -3.73
N ARG A 412 35.62 17.41 -4.85
CA ARG A 412 35.90 18.65 -5.63
C ARG A 412 35.03 19.87 -5.30
N SER A 413 33.87 19.70 -4.66
CA SER A 413 32.97 20.82 -4.31
C SER A 413 33.36 21.58 -3.04
N GLY A 414 34.38 21.11 -2.29
CA GLY A 414 34.81 21.68 -1.01
C GLY A 414 35.56 23.02 -1.06
N ARG A 415 35.65 23.70 -2.22
CA ARG A 415 36.25 25.05 -2.29
C ARG A 415 35.22 26.14 -2.01
N ALA A 416 34.99 26.40 -0.73
CA ALA A 416 34.28 27.59 -0.27
C ALA A 416 34.98 28.86 -0.79
N SER A 417 34.19 29.83 -1.26
CA SER A 417 34.67 31.15 -1.69
C SER A 417 35.19 31.94 -0.49
N SER A 418 36.51 32.14 -0.43
CA SER A 418 37.14 33.03 0.56
C SER A 418 37.13 34.49 0.11
N THR A 419 37.08 35.39 1.10
CA THR A 419 36.98 36.87 0.96
C THR A 419 35.62 37.36 0.39
N ALA A 420 35.02 38.45 0.88
CA ALA A 420 35.54 39.49 1.77
C ALA A 420 34.79 39.59 3.11
N ALA A 421 35.46 40.12 4.13
CA ALA A 421 34.85 40.51 5.41
C ALA A 421 34.75 42.04 5.49
N THR A 422 33.65 42.58 6.02
CA THR A 422 33.56 44.01 6.36
C THR A 422 32.69 44.24 7.59
N THR A 423 33.39 44.36 8.72
CA THR A 423 33.15 45.28 9.85
C THR A 423 31.73 45.56 10.36
N VAL A 424 31.51 45.14 11.61
CA VAL A 424 30.40 45.45 12.52
C VAL A 424 30.34 46.93 12.92
N MET A 425 29.14 47.49 13.19
CA MET A 425 28.83 48.36 14.36
C MET A 425 27.30 48.40 14.66
N PRO A 426 26.84 48.60 15.92
CA PRO A 426 25.44 48.40 16.33
C PRO A 426 24.69 49.63 16.91
N VAL A 427 23.35 49.51 17.01
CA VAL A 427 22.41 50.35 17.83
C VAL A 427 21.31 49.38 18.32
N VAL A 428 21.11 49.00 19.59
CA VAL A 428 20.84 49.71 20.88
C VAL A 428 19.33 49.94 21.18
N ASN A 429 18.85 49.19 22.19
CA ASN A 429 17.71 49.38 23.13
C ASN A 429 16.30 49.82 22.68
N HIS A 430 15.29 49.04 23.12
CA HIS A 430 14.38 49.31 24.28
C HIS A 430 13.44 48.08 24.45
N SER A 431 13.27 47.41 25.60
CA SER A 431 12.56 47.73 26.87
C SER A 431 11.10 48.19 26.70
N ALA A 432 10.07 47.74 27.44
CA ALA A 432 9.87 46.63 28.41
C ALA A 432 8.36 46.57 28.80
N ALA A 433 7.97 45.65 29.73
CA ALA A 433 6.73 45.70 30.55
C ALA A 433 5.34 45.51 29.88
N THR A 434 4.22 45.16 30.55
CA THR A 434 3.87 44.04 31.48
C THR A 434 2.33 43.98 31.69
N SER A 435 1.77 42.87 32.22
CA SER A 435 0.44 42.76 32.90
C SER A 435 -0.83 42.93 32.04
N ALA A 436 -2.07 42.55 32.42
CA ALA A 436 -2.59 41.48 33.32
C ALA A 436 -4.12 41.30 33.10
N LEU A 437 -4.74 40.27 33.73
CA LEU A 437 -6.20 40.04 33.80
C LEU A 437 -6.87 40.93 34.88
N PRO A 438 -8.20 41.22 34.82
CA PRO A 438 -9.27 40.32 35.31
C PRO A 438 -10.39 40.06 34.27
N GLU A 439 -11.35 39.11 34.33
CA GLU A 439 -11.98 38.25 35.37
C GLU A 439 -13.36 38.74 35.93
N LYS A 440 -14.25 37.76 36.22
CA LYS A 440 -15.57 37.81 36.92
C LYS A 440 -16.77 38.44 36.14
N THR A 441 -18.06 38.08 36.34
CA THR A 441 -18.77 36.89 36.91
C THR A 441 -20.26 36.90 36.47
N GLY A 442 -20.97 35.75 36.49
CA GLY A 442 -22.45 35.72 36.48
C GLY A 442 -23.09 34.31 36.42
N SER A 443 -23.83 33.90 37.45
CA SER A 443 -24.58 32.62 37.54
C SER A 443 -25.74 32.75 38.56
N VAL A 444 -26.68 31.77 38.62
CA VAL A 444 -27.73 31.46 39.66
C VAL A 444 -28.99 30.85 38.98
N THR A 445 -29.86 30.05 39.65
CA THR A 445 -29.76 28.63 40.10
C THR A 445 -31.10 28.13 40.70
N ALA A 446 -31.44 26.84 40.50
CA ALA A 446 -32.56 26.07 41.14
C ALA A 446 -34.00 26.59 40.84
N SER A 447 -35.14 25.98 41.26
CA SER A 447 -35.49 24.78 42.08
C SER A 447 -36.84 24.18 41.54
N SER A 448 -37.58 23.20 42.11
CA SER A 448 -37.49 22.40 43.35
C SER A 448 -37.94 20.91 43.17
N SER A 449 -39.12 20.47 43.66
CA SER A 449 -39.52 19.05 43.85
C SER A 449 -41.01 18.82 44.19
N SER A 450 -41.56 17.63 43.88
CA SER A 450 -42.66 16.93 44.61
C SER A 450 -42.87 15.48 44.09
N ASP A 451 -43.80 14.70 44.68
CA ASP A 451 -43.68 13.23 44.76
C ASP A 451 -44.98 12.40 44.53
N HIS A 452 -44.80 11.13 44.13
CA HIS A 452 -45.71 9.94 44.21
C HIS A 452 -47.05 9.83 43.38
N PRO A 453 -47.63 8.60 43.21
CA PRO A 453 -48.48 8.23 42.05
C PRO A 453 -49.92 7.75 42.33
N PRO A 454 -50.73 7.46 41.29
CA PRO A 454 -51.88 6.55 41.39
C PRO A 454 -51.97 5.41 40.33
N SER A 455 -52.91 4.51 40.62
CA SER A 455 -53.23 3.17 40.10
C SER A 455 -53.50 2.93 38.59
N ARG A 456 -53.51 1.63 38.23
CA ARG A 456 -54.05 1.07 36.98
C ARG A 456 -55.48 1.55 36.66
N LEU A 457 -55.75 1.77 35.39
CA LEU A 457 -57.07 1.53 34.79
C LEU A 457 -56.93 0.53 33.63
N VAL A 458 -57.83 -0.44 33.57
CA VAL A 458 -57.99 -1.32 32.40
C VAL A 458 -58.99 -0.64 31.47
N ASN A 459 -58.65 -0.50 30.20
CA ASN A 459 -59.62 -0.14 29.17
C ASN A 459 -59.36 -1.00 27.94
N ALA A 460 -60.42 -1.42 27.26
CA ALA A 460 -60.37 -2.48 26.25
C ALA A 460 -60.38 -1.94 24.81
N GLY A 461 -59.85 -2.73 23.87
CA GLY A 461 -60.42 -2.78 22.53
C GLY A 461 -59.96 -1.76 21.47
N GLU A 462 -58.81 -1.09 21.62
CA GLU A 462 -58.20 -0.43 20.46
C GLU A 462 -57.31 -1.39 19.66
N THR A 463 -57.78 -1.76 18.47
CA THR A 463 -56.99 -2.50 17.47
C THR A 463 -55.89 -1.61 16.92
N ARG A 464 -54.73 -1.58 17.59
CA ARG A 464 -53.53 -0.91 17.08
C ARG A 464 -53.17 -1.46 15.70
N HIS A 465 -53.35 -0.66 14.65
CA HIS A 465 -52.64 -0.87 13.41
C HIS A 465 -51.14 -0.75 13.71
N SER A 466 -50.43 -1.87 13.63
CA SER A 466 -48.99 -1.95 13.89
C SER A 466 -48.23 -1.24 12.76
N VAL A 467 -47.94 0.05 12.97
CA VAL A 467 -47.07 0.83 12.08
C VAL A 467 -45.74 0.08 11.96
N LYS A 468 -45.41 -0.36 10.73
CA LYS A 468 -44.18 -1.11 10.45
C LYS A 468 -42.98 -0.29 10.99
N PRO A 469 -42.07 -0.88 11.79
CA PRO A 469 -40.89 -0.16 12.25
C PRO A 469 -40.03 0.29 11.04
N PRO A 470 -39.40 1.46 11.09
CA PRO A 470 -38.70 2.02 9.94
C PRO A 470 -37.45 1.20 9.60
N VAL A 471 -37.24 0.96 8.30
CA VAL A 471 -36.13 0.18 7.77
C VAL A 471 -34.82 0.93 8.00
N LEU A 472 -33.85 0.24 8.60
CA LEU A 472 -32.55 0.78 8.95
C LEU A 472 -31.65 0.83 7.72
N LEU A 473 -31.08 2.01 7.46
CA LEU A 473 -30.05 2.17 6.44
C LEU A 473 -28.66 1.88 7.02
N GLY A 474 -27.81 1.24 6.23
CA GLY A 474 -26.38 1.11 6.51
C GLY A 474 -25.54 1.01 5.25
N ALA A 475 -24.23 1.11 5.43
CA ALA A 475 -23.26 0.96 4.36
C ALA A 475 -21.95 0.34 4.85
N TYR A 476 -21.21 -0.26 3.92
CA TYR A 476 -19.79 -0.58 4.10
C TYR A 476 -18.92 0.64 3.77
N SER A 477 -17.82 0.82 4.50
CA SER A 477 -16.92 1.97 4.39
C SER A 477 -15.70 1.68 3.53
N GLN A 478 -15.35 2.61 2.62
CA GLN A 478 -14.16 2.51 1.77
C GLN A 478 -12.86 2.56 2.60
N ARG A 479 -12.88 3.24 3.75
CA ARG A 479 -11.77 3.31 4.71
C ARG A 479 -11.97 2.40 5.93
N TYR A 480 -10.87 2.09 6.61
CA TYR A 480 -10.86 1.35 7.87
C TYR A 480 -11.61 2.10 8.99
N LEU A 481 -12.64 1.48 9.56
CA LEU A 481 -13.58 2.11 10.48
C LEU A 481 -13.01 2.43 11.88
N GLY A 482 -11.74 2.10 12.13
CA GLY A 482 -11.00 2.57 13.30
C GLY A 482 -10.46 3.99 13.16
N GLU A 483 -10.69 4.66 12.03
CA GLU A 483 -10.29 6.04 11.75
C GLU A 483 -11.51 6.97 11.71
N GLN A 484 -11.42 8.14 12.33
CA GLN A 484 -12.51 9.13 12.30
C GLN A 484 -12.82 9.58 10.85
N ALA A 485 -11.81 9.63 9.97
CA ALA A 485 -12.01 9.96 8.55
C ALA A 485 -12.91 8.96 7.80
N ALA A 486 -12.97 7.69 8.21
CA ALA A 486 -13.91 6.71 7.66
C ALA A 486 -15.35 7.03 8.05
N ILE A 487 -15.56 7.45 9.30
CA ILE A 487 -16.85 7.91 9.78
C ILE A 487 -17.25 9.20 9.07
N ASP A 488 -16.41 10.23 9.13
CA ASP A 488 -16.74 11.58 8.65
C ASP A 488 -16.93 11.61 7.13
N GLN A 489 -16.04 10.96 6.37
CA GLN A 489 -16.03 11.09 4.91
C GLN A 489 -16.90 10.04 4.22
N ASP A 490 -17.02 8.81 4.74
CA ASP A 490 -17.83 7.76 4.11
C ASP A 490 -19.22 7.66 4.76
N LEU A 491 -19.36 7.33 6.05
CA LEU A 491 -20.67 7.04 6.65
C LEU A 491 -21.52 8.29 6.93
N HIS A 492 -20.92 9.33 7.52
CA HIS A 492 -21.52 10.65 7.63
C HIS A 492 -21.56 11.35 6.27
N GLY A 493 -20.59 11.12 5.38
CA GLY A 493 -20.62 11.61 4.00
C GLY A 493 -21.85 11.15 3.23
N ILE A 494 -22.12 9.83 3.21
CA ILE A 494 -23.37 9.25 2.68
C ILE A 494 -24.58 9.92 3.34
N SER A 495 -24.60 10.00 4.67
CA SER A 495 -25.73 10.54 5.44
C SER A 495 -26.04 12.00 5.09
N GLN A 496 -25.00 12.84 4.92
CA GLN A 496 -25.11 14.26 4.59
C GLN A 496 -25.51 14.47 3.13
N TRP A 497 -24.84 13.78 2.19
CA TRP A 497 -25.14 13.89 0.77
C TRP A 497 -26.55 13.36 0.43
N ALA A 498 -26.96 12.22 1.00
CA ALA A 498 -28.27 11.63 0.76
C ALA A 498 -29.41 12.32 1.55
N GLY A 499 -29.09 13.00 2.66
CA GLY A 499 -30.09 13.65 3.51
C GLY A 499 -30.83 12.71 4.48
N LYS A 500 -30.44 11.43 4.57
CA LYS A 500 -30.99 10.46 5.53
C LYS A 500 -29.85 9.74 6.26
N ARG A 501 -29.88 9.75 7.60
CA ARG A 501 -28.82 9.18 8.45
C ARG A 501 -28.78 7.65 8.41
N LEU A 502 -27.58 7.10 8.28
CA LEU A 502 -27.32 5.66 8.48
C LEU A 502 -27.44 5.29 9.98
N SER A 503 -27.96 4.09 10.26
CA SER A 503 -28.00 3.47 11.59
C SER A 503 -26.97 2.33 11.73
N LEU A 504 -26.67 1.65 10.62
CA LEU A 504 -25.81 0.47 10.59
C LEU A 504 -24.51 0.71 9.81
N ALA A 505 -23.44 0.04 10.20
CA ALA A 505 -22.16 0.05 9.49
C ALA A 505 -21.65 -1.39 9.26
N GLY A 506 -21.38 -1.73 8.00
CA GLY A 506 -20.89 -3.04 7.60
C GLY A 506 -19.40 -3.21 7.86
N LEU A 507 -19.04 -4.29 8.55
CA LEU A 507 -17.67 -4.67 8.90
C LEU A 507 -17.38 -6.11 8.48
N PHE A 508 -16.12 -6.38 8.16
CA PHE A 508 -15.57 -7.73 8.01
C PHE A 508 -14.46 -7.92 9.04
N PHE A 509 -14.52 -9.05 9.75
CA PHE A 509 -13.49 -9.52 10.66
C PHE A 509 -13.15 -10.97 10.32
N ASP A 510 -11.89 -11.31 10.57
CA ASP A 510 -11.38 -12.67 10.53
C ASP A 510 -11.50 -13.26 11.93
N LEU A 511 -12.01 -14.49 12.09
CA LEU A 511 -11.95 -15.17 13.39
C LEU A 511 -10.50 -15.46 13.80
N GLU A 512 -9.58 -15.49 12.83
CA GLU A 512 -8.13 -15.57 13.01
C GLU A 512 -7.45 -14.18 12.96
N ASP A 513 -8.12 -13.10 13.41
CA ASP A 513 -7.51 -11.76 13.55
C ASP A 513 -6.26 -11.81 14.45
N GLU A 514 -5.19 -11.13 14.03
CA GLU A 514 -3.88 -11.18 14.66
C GLU A 514 -3.75 -10.27 15.90
N ASN A 515 -4.69 -9.34 16.11
CA ASN A 515 -4.74 -8.43 17.27
C ASN A 515 -6.18 -8.01 17.60
N PRO A 516 -7.06 -8.96 17.98
CA PRO A 516 -8.50 -8.70 18.12
C PRO A 516 -8.81 -7.74 19.28
N SER A 517 -8.03 -7.79 20.35
CA SER A 517 -8.12 -6.90 21.52
C SER A 517 -7.88 -5.43 21.17
N TYR A 518 -7.20 -5.13 20.06
CA TYR A 518 -7.10 -3.79 19.50
C TYR A 518 -8.15 -3.55 18.40
N ASN A 519 -8.22 -4.45 17.41
CA ASN A 519 -8.99 -4.26 16.18
C ASN A 519 -10.50 -4.23 16.39
N ILE A 520 -11.04 -5.03 17.33
CA ILE A 520 -12.47 -5.04 17.65
C ILE A 520 -12.87 -3.79 18.45
N PRO A 521 -12.32 -3.53 19.67
CA PRO A 521 -12.73 -2.37 20.45
C PRO A 521 -12.51 -1.04 19.72
N ARG A 522 -11.41 -0.88 18.97
CA ARG A 522 -11.14 0.37 18.23
C ARG A 522 -12.23 0.68 17.20
N GLN A 523 -12.70 -0.31 16.44
CA GLN A 523 -13.70 -0.09 15.39
C GLN A 523 -15.12 0.01 15.97
N LEU A 524 -15.48 -0.87 16.90
CA LEU A 524 -16.82 -0.86 17.50
C LEU A 524 -17.07 0.38 18.35
N GLU A 525 -16.05 0.84 19.09
CA GLU A 525 -16.15 2.08 19.85
C GLU A 525 -16.20 3.31 18.95
N LYS A 526 -15.45 3.33 17.84
CA LYS A 526 -15.49 4.43 16.86
C LYS A 526 -16.87 4.54 16.20
N LEU A 527 -17.53 3.43 15.88
CA LEU A 527 -18.93 3.43 15.42
C LEU A 527 -19.90 3.89 16.51
N HIS A 528 -19.80 3.33 17.71
CA HIS A 528 -20.68 3.62 18.84
C HIS A 528 -20.68 5.11 19.22
N GLN A 529 -19.48 5.72 19.32
CA GLN A 529 -19.30 7.15 19.61
C GLN A 529 -19.96 8.08 18.58
N ASN A 530 -20.18 7.61 17.36
CA ASN A 530 -20.84 8.37 16.29
C ASN A 530 -22.30 7.94 16.07
N GLY A 531 -22.87 7.13 16.97
CA GLY A 531 -24.27 6.71 16.93
C GLY A 531 -24.57 5.62 15.89
N LEU A 532 -23.58 4.82 15.50
CA LEU A 532 -23.74 3.73 14.53
C LEU A 532 -23.63 2.37 15.23
N THR A 533 -24.50 1.43 14.85
CA THR A 533 -24.40 0.02 15.26
C THR A 533 -23.63 -0.77 14.21
N ALA A 534 -22.72 -1.63 14.67
CA ALA A 534 -21.93 -2.47 13.80
C ALA A 534 -22.70 -3.72 13.32
N PHE A 535 -22.45 -4.13 12.07
CA PHE A 535 -22.82 -5.44 11.53
C PHE A 535 -21.52 -6.17 11.15
N LEU A 536 -21.09 -7.10 11.99
CA LEU A 536 -19.82 -7.82 11.87
C LEU A 536 -20.02 -9.12 11.10
N ASN A 537 -19.37 -9.22 9.95
CA ASN A 537 -19.22 -10.46 9.20
C ASN A 537 -17.95 -11.15 9.71
N PHE A 538 -18.08 -12.30 10.38
CA PHE A 538 -16.97 -13.07 10.93
C PHE A 538 -16.63 -14.23 9.99
N SER A 539 -15.71 -14.00 9.05
CA SER A 539 -15.17 -15.04 8.16
C SER A 539 -14.05 -15.83 8.85
N ALA A 540 -13.66 -16.97 8.27
CA ALA A 540 -12.50 -17.76 8.69
C ALA A 540 -11.67 -18.20 7.46
N ARG A 541 -10.38 -18.51 7.65
CA ARG A 541 -9.49 -19.06 6.60
C ARG A 541 -9.50 -20.59 6.55
N HIS A 542 -10.39 -21.24 7.30
CA HIS A 542 -10.40 -22.69 7.49
C HIS A 542 -11.80 -23.31 7.29
N PRO A 543 -11.89 -24.58 6.84
CA PRO A 543 -13.17 -25.29 6.66
C PRO A 543 -14.01 -25.35 7.94
N ALA A 544 -15.34 -25.33 7.78
CA ALA A 544 -16.29 -25.38 8.90
C ALA A 544 -16.05 -26.58 9.82
N ALA A 545 -15.60 -27.72 9.29
CA ALA A 545 -15.16 -28.89 10.06
C ALA A 545 -14.11 -28.56 11.14
N LYS A 546 -13.12 -27.70 10.87
CA LYS A 546 -12.09 -27.30 11.85
C LYS A 546 -12.69 -26.47 12.99
N LEU A 547 -13.59 -25.54 12.65
CA LEU A 547 -14.27 -24.71 13.64
C LEU A 547 -15.26 -25.53 14.46
N ALA A 548 -15.94 -26.51 13.87
CA ALA A 548 -16.80 -27.45 14.58
C ALA A 548 -16.03 -28.33 15.57
N ASN A 549 -14.86 -28.84 15.17
CA ASN A 549 -13.99 -29.67 16.01
C ASN A 549 -13.39 -28.87 17.18
N GLY A 550 -13.08 -27.60 16.95
CA GLY A 550 -12.52 -26.68 17.95
C GLY A 550 -11.06 -26.26 17.70
N ASP A 551 -10.52 -26.56 16.52
CA ASP A 551 -9.15 -26.21 16.10
C ASP A 551 -8.86 -24.69 16.24
N LEU A 552 -9.91 -23.85 16.21
CA LEU A 552 -9.85 -22.38 16.29
C LEU A 552 -10.37 -21.81 17.64
N ASP A 553 -10.68 -22.65 18.64
CA ASP A 553 -11.34 -22.21 19.88
C ASP A 553 -10.56 -21.08 20.60
N ARG A 554 -9.23 -21.09 20.54
CA ARG A 554 -8.37 -20.07 21.13
C ARG A 554 -8.55 -18.70 20.45
N GLN A 555 -8.59 -18.69 19.12
CA GLN A 555 -8.74 -17.48 18.30
C GLN A 555 -10.16 -16.91 18.48
N ILE A 556 -11.18 -17.78 18.42
CA ILE A 556 -12.58 -17.41 18.72
C ILE A 556 -12.71 -16.86 20.15
N GLN A 557 -11.98 -17.43 21.13
CA GLN A 557 -11.97 -16.93 22.50
C GLN A 557 -11.29 -15.56 22.62
N GLN A 558 -10.23 -15.27 21.87
CA GLN A 558 -9.59 -13.95 21.84
C GLN A 558 -10.51 -12.89 21.20
N ILE A 559 -11.20 -13.24 20.11
CA ILE A 559 -12.26 -12.44 19.49
C ILE A 559 -13.39 -12.14 20.51
N ALA A 560 -13.88 -13.18 21.19
CA ALA A 560 -14.93 -13.09 22.19
C ALA A 560 -14.53 -12.23 23.41
N GLN A 561 -13.31 -12.38 23.91
CA GLN A 561 -12.78 -11.57 25.02
C GLN A 561 -12.62 -10.09 24.62
N ALA A 562 -12.18 -9.82 23.39
CA ALA A 562 -12.10 -8.45 22.87
C ALA A 562 -13.49 -7.80 22.75
N PHE A 563 -14.47 -8.53 22.21
CA PHE A 563 -15.86 -8.07 22.13
C PHE A 563 -16.46 -7.85 23.53
N ALA A 564 -16.24 -8.79 24.46
CA ALA A 564 -16.68 -8.68 25.85
C ALA A 564 -16.09 -7.45 26.55
N THR A 565 -14.80 -7.16 26.32
CA THR A 565 -14.10 -5.99 26.87
C THR A 565 -14.68 -4.67 26.38
N TRP A 566 -15.20 -4.62 25.15
CA TRP A 566 -15.95 -3.47 24.64
C TRP A 566 -17.37 -3.42 25.21
N ALA A 567 -18.14 -4.51 25.10
CA ALA A 567 -19.54 -4.57 25.52
C ALA A 567 -19.75 -4.29 27.03
N LYS A 568 -18.82 -4.72 27.89
CA LYS A 568 -18.86 -4.50 29.35
C LYS A 568 -18.66 -3.04 29.76
N GLN A 569 -18.32 -2.13 28.84
CA GLN A 569 -18.22 -0.68 29.11
C GLN A 569 -19.59 0.02 29.20
N GLY A 570 -20.70 -0.73 29.06
CA GLY A 570 -22.05 -0.18 29.18
C GLY A 570 -22.42 0.73 28.00
N GLY A 571 -23.10 1.84 28.25
CA GLY A 571 -23.46 2.84 27.22
C GLY A 571 -24.46 2.36 26.16
N GLN A 572 -25.15 1.23 26.38
CA GLN A 572 -26.00 0.56 25.38
C GLN A 572 -25.24 0.09 24.12
N ARG A 573 -23.94 -0.25 24.25
CA ARG A 573 -23.15 -0.91 23.21
C ARG A 573 -23.80 -2.22 22.76
N MET A 574 -23.98 -2.38 21.44
CA MET A 574 -24.44 -3.62 20.81
C MET A 574 -23.93 -3.76 19.38
N ALA A 575 -23.92 -4.98 18.84
CA ALA A 575 -23.69 -5.21 17.42
C ALA A 575 -24.46 -6.44 16.89
N PHE A 576 -24.73 -6.45 15.58
CA PHE A 576 -25.16 -7.64 14.86
C PHE A 576 -23.91 -8.45 14.50
N LEU A 577 -23.92 -9.75 14.80
CA LEU A 577 -22.79 -10.66 14.56
C LEU A 577 -23.27 -11.75 13.61
N ALA A 578 -22.64 -11.85 12.44
CA ALA A 578 -22.86 -12.88 11.45
C ALA A 578 -21.64 -13.83 11.36
N PRO A 579 -21.61 -14.94 12.12
CA PRO A 579 -20.63 -15.99 11.95
C PRO A 579 -20.74 -16.64 10.58
N LEU A 580 -19.60 -16.73 9.88
CA LEU A 580 -19.40 -17.50 8.66
C LEU A 580 -20.45 -17.20 7.57
N PRO A 581 -20.59 -15.93 7.13
CA PRO A 581 -21.58 -15.53 6.14
C PRO A 581 -21.33 -16.19 4.77
N GLU A 582 -22.36 -16.30 3.94
CA GLU A 582 -22.28 -16.90 2.59
C GLU A 582 -21.73 -18.34 2.52
N MET A 583 -21.79 -19.07 3.65
CA MET A 583 -21.48 -20.50 3.84
C MET A 583 -22.09 -21.48 2.80
N ASN A 584 -23.08 -21.01 2.04
CA ASN A 584 -23.82 -21.77 1.05
C ASN A 584 -23.28 -21.62 -0.39
N GLY A 585 -22.09 -21.03 -0.55
CA GLY A 585 -21.34 -20.95 -1.79
C GLY A 585 -19.88 -21.41 -1.67
N ALA A 586 -19.33 -21.97 -2.74
CA ALA A 586 -17.97 -22.52 -2.83
C ALA A 586 -16.83 -21.49 -2.73
N TRP A 587 -17.14 -20.18 -2.67
CA TRP A 587 -16.14 -19.11 -2.61
C TRP A 587 -15.61 -18.85 -1.20
N GLU A 588 -16.32 -19.26 -0.15
CA GLU A 588 -15.87 -19.15 1.23
C GLU A 588 -15.10 -20.41 1.67
N PRO A 589 -13.95 -20.29 2.40
CA PRO A 589 -13.16 -21.44 2.84
C PRO A 589 -13.88 -22.44 3.75
N TYR A 590 -15.01 -22.01 4.33
CA TYR A 590 -15.92 -22.74 5.21
C TYR A 590 -17.27 -23.05 4.54
N GLY A 591 -17.37 -22.84 3.23
CA GLY A 591 -18.56 -23.09 2.43
C GLY A 591 -18.88 -24.58 2.24
N GLU A 592 -20.05 -24.85 1.65
CA GLU A 592 -20.51 -26.17 1.17
C GLU A 592 -20.65 -27.30 2.22
N ASP A 593 -20.33 -27.04 3.50
CA ASP A 593 -20.45 -27.96 4.65
C ASP A 593 -21.55 -27.53 5.66
N PRO A 594 -22.83 -27.89 5.43
CA PRO A 594 -23.94 -27.48 6.30
C PRO A 594 -23.93 -28.15 7.67
N ALA A 595 -23.36 -29.36 7.80
CA ALA A 595 -23.36 -30.10 9.04
C ALA A 595 -22.38 -29.50 10.07
N ASN A 596 -21.17 -29.14 9.62
CA ASN A 596 -20.20 -28.52 10.51
C ASN A 596 -20.39 -27.01 10.62
N PHE A 597 -21.01 -26.33 9.64
CA PHE A 597 -21.42 -24.93 9.82
C PHE A 597 -22.28 -24.75 11.08
N LYS A 598 -23.33 -25.56 11.28
CA LYS A 598 -24.21 -25.44 12.47
C LYS A 598 -23.45 -25.63 13.77
N ARG A 599 -22.54 -26.62 13.80
CA ARG A 599 -21.67 -26.91 14.95
C ARG A 599 -20.72 -25.75 15.22
N ALA A 600 -20.06 -25.21 14.19
CA ALA A 600 -19.16 -24.07 14.29
C ALA A 600 -19.89 -22.81 14.80
N TYR A 601 -21.07 -22.51 14.24
CA TYR A 601 -21.92 -21.39 14.63
C TYR A 601 -22.29 -21.48 16.13
N GLN A 602 -22.85 -22.61 16.56
CA GLN A 602 -23.19 -22.86 17.97
C GLN A 602 -21.96 -22.81 18.89
N ARG A 603 -20.81 -23.28 18.43
CA ARG A 603 -19.55 -23.23 19.19
C ARG A 603 -19.04 -21.80 19.38
N ILE A 604 -19.13 -20.94 18.36
CA ILE A 604 -18.82 -19.51 18.46
C ILE A 604 -19.75 -18.83 19.48
N GLN A 605 -21.06 -19.11 19.44
CA GLN A 605 -22.01 -18.59 20.42
C GLN A 605 -21.68 -19.02 21.85
N ARG A 606 -21.31 -20.29 22.04
CA ARG A 606 -20.86 -20.81 23.34
C ARG A 606 -19.63 -20.07 23.84
N ILE A 607 -18.60 -19.90 23.01
CA ILE A 607 -17.34 -19.23 23.39
C ILE A 607 -17.55 -17.74 23.70
N PHE A 608 -18.45 -17.05 22.99
CA PHE A 608 -18.87 -15.69 23.34
C PHE A 608 -19.57 -15.63 24.70
N THR A 609 -20.42 -16.61 25.00
CA THR A 609 -21.08 -16.74 26.31
C THR A 609 -20.07 -17.06 27.43
N GLU A 610 -19.10 -17.94 27.17
CA GLU A 610 -18.02 -18.33 28.08
C GLU A 610 -17.04 -17.17 28.37
N ALA A 611 -16.81 -16.25 27.42
CA ALA A 611 -16.11 -14.99 27.65
C ALA A 611 -16.95 -13.96 28.45
N GLY A 612 -18.21 -14.28 28.76
CA GLY A 612 -19.16 -13.42 29.45
C GLY A 612 -19.57 -12.21 28.62
N VAL A 613 -19.71 -12.34 27.30
CA VAL A 613 -20.35 -11.30 26.48
C VAL A 613 -21.81 -11.14 26.93
N PRO A 614 -22.28 -9.92 27.27
CA PRO A 614 -23.68 -9.73 27.64
C PRO A 614 -24.60 -10.07 26.46
N SER A 615 -25.62 -10.90 26.67
CA SER A 615 -26.57 -11.29 25.62
C SER A 615 -27.24 -10.09 24.95
N SER A 616 -27.59 -9.06 25.72
CA SER A 616 -28.15 -7.80 25.20
C SER A 616 -27.23 -7.04 24.22
N ALA A 617 -25.92 -7.27 24.25
CA ALA A 617 -24.94 -6.59 23.40
C ALA A 617 -24.69 -7.28 22.04
N VAL A 618 -25.32 -8.43 21.79
CA VAL A 618 -25.19 -9.18 20.53
C VAL A 618 -26.57 -9.33 19.87
N ARG A 619 -26.58 -9.44 18.54
CA ARG A 619 -27.66 -10.08 17.77
C ARG A 619 -27.07 -11.08 16.79
N TRP A 620 -27.28 -12.36 17.06
CA TRP A 620 -26.79 -13.48 16.27
C TRP A 620 -27.54 -13.56 14.95
N THR A 621 -26.79 -13.40 13.86
CA THR A 621 -27.34 -13.18 12.53
C THR A 621 -26.96 -14.33 11.60
N PHE A 622 -27.95 -15.00 11.04
CA PHE A 622 -27.73 -16.01 9.99
C PHE A 622 -27.74 -15.32 8.62
N ALA A 623 -26.57 -15.23 7.96
CA ALA A 623 -26.36 -14.41 6.75
C ALA A 623 -25.81 -15.20 5.53
N PRO A 624 -26.59 -16.11 4.91
CA PRO A 624 -26.25 -16.74 3.64
C PRO A 624 -26.16 -15.77 2.45
N ASN A 625 -25.65 -16.25 1.32
CA ASN A 625 -25.97 -15.68 0.02
C ASN A 625 -27.39 -16.14 -0.37
N GLY A 626 -28.22 -15.28 -0.98
CA GLY A 626 -29.57 -15.69 -1.38
C GLY A 626 -29.57 -16.88 -2.35
N TRP A 627 -28.63 -16.87 -3.29
CA TRP A 627 -28.44 -17.90 -4.31
C TRP A 627 -27.49 -19.02 -3.85
N SER A 628 -27.66 -20.22 -4.41
CA SER A 628 -26.73 -21.34 -4.26
C SER A 628 -26.61 -22.10 -5.59
N PRO A 629 -25.42 -22.63 -5.95
CA PRO A 629 -25.21 -23.30 -7.23
C PRO A 629 -25.96 -24.63 -7.37
N THR A 630 -26.25 -25.29 -6.24
CA THR A 630 -26.96 -26.58 -6.21
C THR A 630 -28.14 -26.54 -5.25
N GLN A 631 -29.04 -27.53 -5.39
CA GLN A 631 -30.11 -27.77 -4.41
C GLN A 631 -29.57 -28.26 -3.07
N GLN A 632 -28.39 -28.90 -3.04
CA GLN A 632 -27.76 -29.45 -1.83
C GLN A 632 -27.17 -28.35 -0.94
N HIS A 633 -26.73 -27.23 -1.53
CA HIS A 633 -26.21 -26.07 -0.81
C HIS A 633 -27.27 -24.97 -0.61
N LYS A 634 -28.56 -25.33 -0.57
CA LYS A 634 -29.63 -24.42 -0.12
C LYS A 634 -29.40 -23.94 1.31
N PHE A 635 -29.53 -22.64 1.58
CA PHE A 635 -29.24 -22.06 2.90
C PHE A 635 -30.09 -22.63 4.05
N GLU A 636 -31.28 -23.15 3.77
CA GLU A 636 -32.14 -23.84 4.74
C GLU A 636 -31.43 -25.05 5.37
N HIS A 637 -30.53 -25.71 4.63
CA HIS A 637 -29.71 -26.80 5.16
C HIS A 637 -28.67 -26.32 6.18
N TYR A 638 -28.30 -25.04 6.19
CA TYR A 638 -27.32 -24.44 7.10
C TYR A 638 -27.96 -23.80 8.33
N TYR A 639 -29.26 -23.47 8.31
CA TYR A 639 -29.91 -22.76 9.42
C TYR A 639 -29.75 -23.48 10.77
N PRO A 640 -29.17 -22.85 11.81
CA PRO A 640 -28.89 -23.51 13.09
C PRO A 640 -30.10 -23.56 14.05
N GLY A 641 -31.24 -22.96 13.67
CA GLY A 641 -32.52 -22.99 14.39
C GLY A 641 -32.86 -21.69 15.13
N ASP A 642 -34.16 -21.47 15.38
CA ASP A 642 -34.68 -20.18 15.88
C ASP A 642 -34.20 -19.78 17.27
N ALA A 643 -33.75 -20.73 18.09
CA ALA A 643 -33.14 -20.48 19.40
C ALA A 643 -31.67 -20.03 19.31
N ALA A 644 -31.04 -20.14 18.14
CA ALA A 644 -29.64 -19.76 17.87
C ALA A 644 -29.52 -18.48 17.02
N VAL A 645 -30.63 -17.96 16.48
CA VAL A 645 -30.62 -16.85 15.53
C VAL A 645 -31.63 -15.80 15.97
N ASP A 646 -31.15 -14.58 16.22
CA ASP A 646 -32.00 -13.43 16.53
C ASP A 646 -32.55 -12.82 15.22
N VAL A 647 -31.67 -12.67 14.22
CA VAL A 647 -31.96 -12.02 12.93
C VAL A 647 -31.56 -12.93 11.76
N VAL A 648 -32.40 -13.03 10.74
CA VAL A 648 -32.01 -13.66 9.46
C VAL A 648 -31.60 -12.58 8.46
N ALA A 649 -30.68 -12.91 7.56
CA ALA A 649 -30.18 -11.97 6.58
C ALA A 649 -29.77 -12.66 5.28
N PHE A 650 -29.51 -11.91 4.22
CA PHE A 650 -28.82 -12.45 3.04
C PHE A 650 -28.05 -11.41 2.23
N SER A 651 -27.05 -11.86 1.48
CA SER A 651 -26.39 -11.11 0.41
C SER A 651 -27.14 -11.28 -0.92
N GLY A 652 -27.30 -10.20 -1.69
CA GLY A 652 -27.92 -10.22 -3.02
C GLY A 652 -27.52 -9.01 -3.88
N TYR A 653 -27.02 -9.25 -5.09
CA TYR A 653 -26.38 -8.24 -5.95
C TYR A 653 -26.94 -8.28 -7.38
N ASN A 654 -27.11 -7.11 -8.01
CA ASN A 654 -27.27 -7.03 -9.47
C ASN A 654 -25.89 -6.92 -10.12
N TRP A 655 -25.42 -8.02 -10.70
CA TRP A 655 -24.11 -8.12 -11.35
C TRP A 655 -24.06 -7.52 -12.76
N GLY A 656 -25.20 -7.17 -13.37
CA GLY A 656 -25.26 -6.59 -14.71
C GLY A 656 -24.40 -7.38 -15.69
N HIS A 657 -23.48 -6.71 -16.39
CA HIS A 657 -22.49 -7.36 -17.25
C HIS A 657 -21.04 -7.00 -16.88
N CYS A 658 -20.80 -6.55 -15.63
CA CYS A 658 -19.48 -6.10 -15.21
C CYS A 658 -18.43 -7.23 -15.25
N GLN A 659 -17.26 -6.95 -15.82
CA GLN A 659 -16.17 -7.92 -16.06
C GLN A 659 -16.53 -9.10 -16.99
N TYR A 660 -17.59 -8.99 -17.82
CA TYR A 660 -17.98 -9.95 -18.87
C TYR A 660 -17.83 -11.43 -18.49
N GLN A 661 -18.82 -11.96 -17.77
CA GLN A 661 -18.96 -13.38 -17.47
C GLN A 661 -20.31 -13.88 -17.96
N SER A 662 -20.38 -15.09 -18.50
CA SER A 662 -21.61 -15.64 -19.13
C SER A 662 -22.77 -15.88 -18.15
N TRP A 663 -22.49 -15.94 -16.85
CA TRP A 663 -23.50 -16.05 -15.78
C TRP A 663 -23.98 -14.69 -15.25
N LYS A 664 -23.33 -13.57 -15.60
CA LYS A 664 -23.72 -12.24 -15.16
C LYS A 664 -24.73 -11.64 -16.13
N GLN A 665 -25.87 -11.20 -15.60
CA GLN A 665 -26.93 -10.52 -16.32
C GLN A 665 -27.49 -9.34 -15.50
N TRP A 666 -28.29 -8.48 -16.13
CA TRP A 666 -29.01 -7.41 -15.44
C TRP A 666 -30.27 -7.94 -14.74
N ASP A 667 -30.14 -8.27 -13.45
CA ASP A 667 -31.22 -8.82 -12.64
C ASP A 667 -32.11 -7.72 -12.03
N SER A 668 -33.43 -7.89 -12.13
CA SER A 668 -34.40 -6.99 -11.51
C SER A 668 -34.42 -7.12 -9.97
N PRO A 669 -34.89 -6.12 -9.21
CA PRO A 669 -34.96 -6.22 -7.76
C PRO A 669 -35.79 -7.40 -7.24
N ASP A 670 -36.87 -7.76 -7.93
CA ASP A 670 -37.69 -8.93 -7.58
C ASP A 670 -36.91 -10.24 -7.79
N ALA A 671 -36.12 -10.36 -8.86
CA ALA A 671 -35.24 -11.50 -9.08
C ALA A 671 -34.09 -11.59 -8.05
N VAL A 672 -33.53 -10.45 -7.64
CA VAL A 672 -32.41 -10.39 -6.67
C VAL A 672 -32.88 -10.66 -5.22
N PHE A 673 -34.12 -10.32 -4.86
CA PHE A 673 -34.60 -10.40 -3.47
C PHE A 673 -35.80 -11.34 -3.25
N GLY A 674 -36.78 -11.39 -4.15
CA GLY A 674 -38.10 -11.99 -3.93
C GLY A 674 -38.08 -13.47 -3.53
N PRO A 675 -37.47 -14.37 -4.32
CA PRO A 675 -37.37 -15.80 -4.00
C PRO A 675 -36.71 -16.07 -2.64
N TYR A 676 -35.76 -15.23 -2.24
CA TYR A 676 -34.98 -15.40 -1.02
C TYR A 676 -35.70 -14.82 0.21
N LEU A 677 -36.39 -13.69 0.05
CA LEU A 677 -37.33 -13.18 1.06
C LEU A 677 -38.46 -14.17 1.34
N GLN A 678 -39.01 -14.81 0.31
CA GLN A 678 -40.04 -15.85 0.49
C GLN A 678 -39.49 -17.05 1.25
N ARG A 679 -38.33 -17.59 0.84
CA ARG A 679 -37.68 -18.72 1.50
C ARG A 679 -37.30 -18.43 2.96
N LEU A 680 -36.73 -17.26 3.26
CA LEU A 680 -36.41 -16.87 4.64
C LEU A 680 -37.66 -16.77 5.53
N ARG A 681 -38.78 -16.22 5.03
CA ARG A 681 -40.05 -16.18 5.78
C ARG A 681 -40.68 -17.57 6.01
N VAL A 682 -40.39 -18.56 5.18
CA VAL A 682 -40.83 -19.96 5.41
C VAL A 682 -39.90 -20.67 6.38
N MET A 683 -38.60 -20.39 6.32
CA MET A 683 -37.56 -20.98 7.18
C MET A 683 -37.59 -20.43 8.62
N ALA A 684 -37.93 -19.15 8.79
CA ALA A 684 -37.82 -18.43 10.05
C ALA A 684 -38.90 -17.31 10.13
N PRO A 685 -40.19 -17.67 10.26
CA PRO A 685 -41.32 -16.75 10.02
C PRO A 685 -41.37 -15.54 10.96
N ASP A 686 -40.98 -15.71 12.22
CA ASP A 686 -41.02 -14.65 13.24
C ASP A 686 -39.75 -13.79 13.29
N LYS A 687 -38.75 -14.06 12.42
CA LYS A 687 -37.46 -13.38 12.43
C LYS A 687 -37.43 -12.19 11.49
N LEU A 688 -36.83 -11.09 11.95
CA LEU A 688 -36.59 -9.90 11.13
C LEU A 688 -35.54 -10.20 10.05
N ILE A 689 -35.71 -9.61 8.87
CA ILE A 689 -34.80 -9.76 7.73
C ILE A 689 -33.91 -8.53 7.56
N VAL A 690 -32.60 -8.73 7.46
CA VAL A 690 -31.63 -7.72 7.02
C VAL A 690 -31.05 -8.09 5.65
N ILE A 691 -30.97 -7.15 4.73
CA ILE A 691 -30.12 -7.33 3.53
C ILE A 691 -28.69 -7.06 3.97
N ALA A 692 -27.91 -8.12 4.19
CA ALA A 692 -26.57 -8.08 4.77
C ALA A 692 -25.58 -7.38 3.83
N GLN A 693 -25.71 -7.63 2.54
CA GLN A 693 -24.94 -6.97 1.49
C GLN A 693 -25.81 -6.82 0.24
N THR A 694 -25.82 -5.62 -0.35
CA THR A 694 -26.35 -5.44 -1.71
C THR A 694 -25.66 -4.30 -2.46
N ALA A 695 -25.50 -4.48 -3.77
CA ALA A 695 -25.14 -3.41 -4.69
C ALA A 695 -25.61 -3.72 -6.12
N SER A 696 -25.61 -2.67 -6.95
CA SER A 696 -25.77 -2.78 -8.41
C SER A 696 -24.56 -2.16 -9.11
N THR A 697 -24.09 -2.82 -10.16
CA THR A 697 -23.21 -2.19 -11.16
C THR A 697 -24.01 -1.19 -12.00
N SER A 698 -23.33 -0.33 -12.75
CA SER A 698 -23.88 0.38 -13.91
C SER A 698 -23.61 -0.31 -15.24
N THR A 699 -22.78 -1.36 -15.30
CA THR A 699 -22.50 -2.09 -16.54
C THR A 699 -23.71 -2.90 -17.00
N THR A 700 -24.30 -2.51 -18.13
CA THR A 700 -25.40 -3.18 -18.84
C THR A 700 -24.86 -3.98 -20.04
N SER A 701 -25.74 -4.70 -20.74
CA SER A 701 -25.39 -5.37 -22.01
C SER A 701 -25.02 -4.39 -23.14
N GLN A 702 -25.29 -3.09 -22.97
CA GLN A 702 -24.95 -2.01 -23.88
C GLN A 702 -23.80 -1.12 -23.37
N GLY A 703 -23.10 -1.53 -22.29
CA GLY A 703 -22.06 -0.75 -21.62
C GLY A 703 -22.55 -0.03 -20.36
N GLU A 704 -21.76 0.90 -19.85
CA GLU A 704 -22.02 1.60 -18.58
C GLU A 704 -23.20 2.59 -18.68
N ASN A 705 -24.17 2.46 -17.78
CA ASN A 705 -25.37 3.30 -17.73
C ASN A 705 -25.73 3.65 -16.27
N ALA A 706 -25.23 4.78 -15.78
CA ALA A 706 -25.49 5.27 -14.43
C ALA A 706 -26.99 5.50 -14.16
N ALA A 707 -27.78 5.91 -15.17
CA ALA A 707 -29.22 6.13 -15.02
C ALA A 707 -29.98 4.81 -14.80
N GLN A 708 -29.53 3.69 -15.37
CA GLN A 708 -30.13 2.37 -15.15
C GLN A 708 -29.79 1.82 -13.75
N LYS A 709 -28.57 2.07 -13.24
CA LYS A 709 -28.20 1.81 -11.84
C LYS A 709 -29.04 2.65 -10.88
N ASP A 710 -29.19 3.94 -11.14
CA ASP A 710 -30.05 4.84 -10.35
C ASP A 710 -31.50 4.34 -10.33
N GLN A 711 -32.04 3.88 -11.46
CA GLN A 711 -33.39 3.34 -11.50
C GLN A 711 -33.53 2.04 -10.71
N TRP A 712 -32.58 1.12 -10.85
CA TRP A 712 -32.54 -0.11 -10.05
C TRP A 712 -32.50 0.19 -8.55
N LEU A 713 -31.75 1.21 -8.12
CA LEU A 713 -31.69 1.62 -6.71
C LEU A 713 -33.03 2.19 -6.21
N ARG A 714 -33.72 3.01 -7.01
CA ARG A 714 -35.09 3.48 -6.69
C ARG A 714 -36.08 2.33 -6.53
N ASP A 715 -36.01 1.35 -7.41
CA ASP A 715 -36.96 0.23 -7.40
C ASP A 715 -36.62 -0.81 -6.32
N SER A 716 -35.33 -1.10 -6.08
CA SER A 716 -34.85 -1.97 -5.00
C SER A 716 -35.23 -1.47 -3.61
N TYR A 717 -34.98 -0.19 -3.31
CA TYR A 717 -35.33 0.36 -2.00
C TYR A 717 -36.85 0.46 -1.80
N ARG A 718 -37.64 0.74 -2.86
CA ARG A 718 -39.11 0.68 -2.80
C ARG A 718 -39.60 -0.75 -2.50
N TYR A 719 -39.05 -1.74 -3.20
CA TYR A 719 -39.39 -3.16 -3.04
C TYR A 719 -39.07 -3.66 -1.62
N LEU A 720 -37.86 -3.37 -1.12
CA LEU A 720 -37.42 -3.75 0.22
C LEU A 720 -38.19 -3.02 1.32
N ALA A 721 -38.56 -1.75 1.13
CA ALA A 721 -39.40 -1.01 2.07
C ALA A 721 -40.80 -1.65 2.23
N ALA A 722 -41.40 -2.08 1.11
CA ALA A 722 -42.74 -2.71 1.08
C ALA A 722 -42.77 -4.12 1.72
N SER A 723 -41.65 -4.83 1.79
CA SER A 723 -41.54 -6.13 2.46
C SER A 723 -41.72 -5.97 3.98
N PRO A 724 -42.79 -6.46 4.63
CA PRO A 724 -43.05 -6.22 6.06
C PRO A 724 -41.92 -6.74 6.97
N ALA A 725 -41.29 -7.86 6.62
CA ALA A 725 -40.21 -8.48 7.40
C ALA A 725 -38.83 -7.83 7.21
N VAL A 726 -38.61 -7.01 6.16
CA VAL A 726 -37.30 -6.36 5.95
C VAL A 726 -37.18 -5.15 6.86
N GLN A 727 -36.18 -5.20 7.76
CA GLN A 727 -35.94 -4.22 8.80
C GLN A 727 -34.59 -3.50 8.68
N GLY A 728 -33.65 -3.99 7.85
CA GLY A 728 -32.38 -3.31 7.59
C GLY A 728 -31.82 -3.59 6.19
N ILE A 729 -31.05 -2.65 5.65
CA ILE A 729 -30.37 -2.75 4.35
C ILE A 729 -28.95 -2.19 4.49
N LEU A 730 -27.94 -3.02 4.23
CA LEU A 730 -26.52 -2.65 4.21
C LEU A 730 -26.02 -2.59 2.76
N TYR A 731 -25.78 -1.37 2.27
CA TYR A 731 -25.28 -1.17 0.92
C TYR A 731 -23.75 -1.38 0.82
N PHE A 732 -23.31 -2.17 -0.15
CA PHE A 732 -21.91 -2.52 -0.35
C PHE A 732 -21.15 -1.40 -1.09
N ASN A 733 -20.95 -0.27 -0.41
CA ASN A 733 -20.30 0.94 -0.97
C ASN A 733 -18.76 0.81 -1.04
N LEU A 734 -18.25 -0.28 -1.64
CA LEU A 734 -16.83 -0.57 -1.79
C LEU A 734 -16.44 -0.64 -3.28
N GLN A 735 -15.34 0.00 -3.68
CA GLN A 735 -14.82 -0.19 -5.04
C GLN A 735 -14.11 -1.56 -5.12
N LYS A 736 -14.73 -2.54 -5.77
CA LYS A 736 -14.29 -3.95 -5.73
C LYS A 736 -14.38 -4.62 -7.11
N GLU A 737 -15.20 -5.66 -7.30
CA GLU A 737 -15.35 -6.37 -8.58
C GLU A 737 -15.95 -5.47 -9.67
N CYS A 738 -16.91 -4.65 -9.27
CA CYS A 738 -17.67 -3.78 -10.15
C CYS A 738 -17.77 -2.38 -9.52
N ASP A 739 -18.39 -1.43 -10.24
CA ASP A 739 -18.62 -0.06 -9.79
C ASP A 739 -19.72 0.04 -8.72
N TRP A 740 -19.69 -0.81 -7.70
CA TRP A 740 -20.70 -0.86 -6.63
C TRP A 740 -21.03 0.50 -5.97
N PRO A 741 -20.08 1.42 -5.70
CA PRO A 741 -20.34 2.60 -4.89
C PRO A 741 -21.52 3.46 -5.37
N ILE A 742 -22.35 3.86 -4.41
CA ILE A 742 -23.39 4.88 -4.53
C ILE A 742 -22.86 6.27 -4.18
N TYR A 743 -21.77 6.34 -3.41
CA TYR A 743 -21.20 7.59 -2.94
C TYR A 743 -19.68 7.47 -2.77
N THR A 744 -18.96 8.52 -3.19
CA THR A 744 -17.59 8.81 -2.76
C THR A 744 -17.44 10.32 -2.51
N PRO A 745 -16.50 10.78 -1.65
CA PRO A 745 -16.35 12.21 -1.34
C PRO A 745 -15.93 13.14 -2.49
N LYS A 746 -15.60 12.60 -3.68
CA LYS A 746 -15.09 13.36 -4.83
C LYS A 746 -15.56 12.85 -6.20
N GLY A 747 -16.37 11.79 -6.26
CA GLY A 747 -16.80 11.15 -7.50
C GLY A 747 -18.27 11.43 -7.86
N PRO A 748 -18.76 10.85 -8.96
CA PRO A 748 -20.19 10.81 -9.24
C PRO A 748 -20.91 9.96 -8.18
N ASN A 749 -22.01 10.49 -7.64
CA ASN A 749 -22.81 9.84 -6.61
C ASN A 749 -24.20 9.53 -7.17
N SER A 750 -24.76 8.38 -6.79
CA SER A 750 -26.01 7.83 -7.32
C SER A 750 -27.23 8.65 -6.88
N GLN A 751 -27.82 9.43 -7.78
CA GLN A 751 -29.03 10.16 -7.45
C GLN A 751 -30.19 9.22 -7.11
N GLY A 752 -30.22 8.03 -7.74
CA GLY A 752 -31.23 7.01 -7.48
C GLY A 752 -31.24 6.46 -6.05
N PHE A 753 -30.07 6.26 -5.43
CA PHE A 753 -30.03 5.93 -4.00
C PHE A 753 -30.61 7.08 -3.16
N LYS A 754 -30.18 8.31 -3.43
CA LYS A 754 -30.63 9.51 -2.71
C LYS A 754 -32.14 9.73 -2.81
N ASP A 755 -32.71 9.58 -4.01
CA ASP A 755 -34.16 9.64 -4.24
C ASP A 755 -34.91 8.59 -3.40
N ALA A 756 -34.39 7.36 -3.37
CA ALA A 756 -35.09 6.24 -2.75
C ALA A 756 -35.06 6.30 -1.23
N VAL A 757 -33.92 6.64 -0.64
CA VAL A 757 -33.77 6.72 0.83
C VAL A 757 -34.45 7.95 1.43
N ALA A 758 -34.95 8.90 0.62
CA ALA A 758 -35.74 10.02 1.12
C ALA A 758 -37.05 9.58 1.80
N HIS A 759 -37.66 8.47 1.34
CA HIS A 759 -38.95 7.96 1.83
C HIS A 759 -38.96 7.72 3.36
N ASP A 760 -40.07 8.04 4.03
CA ASP A 760 -40.22 7.91 5.49
C ASP A 760 -40.39 6.46 5.98
N ALA A 761 -40.25 5.50 5.07
CA ALA A 761 -40.04 4.10 5.42
C ALA A 761 -38.61 3.87 5.97
N PHE A 762 -37.68 4.79 5.72
CA PHE A 762 -36.31 4.77 6.20
C PHE A 762 -36.09 5.81 7.30
N ALA A 763 -35.59 5.38 8.45
CA ALA A 763 -35.27 6.28 9.56
C ALA A 763 -34.05 5.80 10.36
N TYR A 764 -33.43 6.76 11.04
CA TYR A 764 -32.31 6.52 11.94
C TYR A 764 -32.76 5.94 13.28
N ARG A 765 -32.03 4.95 13.79
CA ARG A 765 -32.14 4.45 15.16
C ARG A 765 -30.74 4.37 15.79
N PRO A 766 -30.48 5.04 16.93
CA PRO A 766 -29.21 4.95 17.63
C PRO A 766 -29.04 3.55 18.27
N PRO A 767 -27.80 3.13 18.59
CA PRO A 767 -27.51 1.81 19.18
C PRO A 767 -28.36 1.45 20.39
N GLY A 768 -28.65 2.43 21.26
CA GLY A 768 -29.51 2.23 22.42
C GLY A 768 -30.93 1.78 22.08
N GLN A 769 -31.56 2.39 21.08
CA GLN A 769 -32.89 1.97 20.65
C GLN A 769 -32.86 0.59 19.98
N LEU A 770 -31.80 0.27 19.24
CA LEU A 770 -31.66 -1.05 18.61
C LEU A 770 -31.44 -2.17 19.64
N ARG A 771 -30.62 -1.92 20.66
CA ARG A 771 -30.37 -2.85 21.77
C ARG A 771 -31.65 -3.20 22.52
N ASP A 772 -32.50 -2.19 22.75
CA ASP A 772 -33.65 -2.26 23.66
C ASP A 772 -34.98 -2.57 22.93
N ALA A 773 -35.02 -2.51 21.60
CA ALA A 773 -36.24 -2.73 20.79
C ALA A 773 -36.58 -4.21 20.49
N GLY A 774 -35.87 -5.19 21.06
CA GLY A 774 -36.19 -6.61 20.86
C GLY A 774 -35.97 -7.13 19.44
N PHE A 775 -35.00 -6.57 18.71
CA PHE A 775 -34.35 -7.22 17.57
C PHE A 775 -33.78 -8.60 17.94
#